data_AF-A0A3M1SJ88-F1
#
_entry.id   AF-A0A3M1SJ88-F1
#
_cell.length_a   1.000
_cell.length_b   1.000
_cell.length_c   1.000
_cell.angle_alpha   90.00
_cell.angle_beta   90.00
_cell.angle_gamma   90.00
#
_symmetry.space_group_name_H-M   'P 1'
#
loop_
_entity.id
_entity.type
_entity.pdbx_description
1 polymer ?
#
loop_
_entity_poly.entity_id
_entity_poly.type
_entity_poly.pdbx_seq_one_letter_code
_entity_poly.pdbx_strand_id
1 'polypeptide(L)'
;MINKAAFSKVGLIVLSLFCLASFILFENKSKAEENSTGTFLVANLSGAPIGSATPRGSARYFSDAQGNRSLSVDISNVNLPAGTQLTVFLGNVNIGQITLSPMKNGHLFLQGNSTPTVSAGNMISIKSGSTVIISGNFTAPPTPSPSVSPFPTPSNALFAPLSGNPISGVVPRGMGQYLSFSNGRRILKVFVQQINLPANTNLTVFVAGNSVGQINLRQTRDGSLTLDTANGNTVPNITEGSNIQVRNGSDVILSGTFRSPQTPSPTPSPRPVRFFAGRLDGSQVVPPVTTQARGAVFISLNQSENRIQLSLFFANLSSDATGASINGPAISGQNAPVIFNIAGVSGTTGHVSATFDVTADQVQQLRTGLWYVLVKTTGNPNGEIRGQIRNFTRPSAFNGAINQDIAVFRPSNGTWYIRDTNGFTQFNFGRSGDRLVTGDYDGDGKTDIAVYRDGVWQIRLSSDGSQLNFQWGLSTDVPVRGDFDGDGRSDLAVFRPSNGTWYIKNSLSGEFVAYQFGTAGDIPIAADLDGDGKSDISVFRPSDGTWYWLRSSDSSFAAIQFGVNGDVPLVADSDGDGTDDIAVFRPSNGTWYWLRSSDSSFAALQFGINADIPVPADFDGDMITDIAVFRPSDGAWYILRSSDDALDVQFFGTQGDTPVVLR
;
A
#
# COMPACT_ATOMS: atom_id res chain seq x y z
N MET A 1 35.72 -6.40 -54.24
CA MET A 1 36.04 -5.49 -53.13
C MET A 1 34.82 -4.67 -52.80
N ILE A 2 34.05 -5.04 -51.77
CA ILE A 2 33.05 -4.19 -51.13
C ILE A 2 33.30 -4.31 -49.62
N ASN A 3 33.47 -3.16 -48.98
CA ASN A 3 34.31 -2.99 -47.81
C ASN A 3 33.55 -3.25 -46.49
N LYS A 4 34.21 -3.98 -45.59
CA LYS A 4 33.75 -4.40 -44.26
C LYS A 4 33.78 -3.21 -43.29
N ALA A 5 32.65 -2.55 -43.05
CA ALA A 5 32.54 -1.57 -41.94
C ALA A 5 31.14 -1.50 -41.27
N ALA A 6 30.21 -2.41 -41.59
CA ALA A 6 28.83 -2.35 -41.08
C ALA A 6 28.48 -3.43 -40.03
N PHE A 7 29.43 -4.21 -39.52
CA PHE A 7 29.15 -5.37 -38.65
C PHE A 7 29.62 -5.28 -37.18
N SER A 8 30.11 -4.14 -36.67
CA SER A 8 30.55 -4.05 -35.27
C SER A 8 29.61 -3.35 -34.28
N LYS A 9 28.49 -2.76 -34.73
CA LYS A 9 27.54 -2.05 -33.83
C LYS A 9 26.25 -2.81 -33.50
N VAL A 10 25.94 -3.90 -34.21
CA VAL A 10 24.77 -4.75 -33.90
C VAL A 10 25.10 -5.76 -32.77
N GLY A 11 26.38 -6.10 -32.55
CA GLY A 11 26.80 -7.04 -31.50
C GLY A 11 26.75 -6.49 -30.06
N LEU A 12 26.81 -5.17 -29.87
CA LEU A 12 26.82 -4.56 -28.52
C LEU A 12 25.41 -4.22 -27.98
N ILE A 13 24.45 -4.04 -28.89
CA ILE A 13 23.05 -3.72 -28.58
C ILE A 13 22.26 -4.99 -28.20
N VAL A 14 22.62 -6.14 -28.76
CA VAL A 14 21.96 -7.42 -28.40
C VAL A 14 22.43 -7.94 -27.04
N LEU A 15 23.66 -7.64 -26.61
CA LEU A 15 24.19 -8.12 -25.32
C LEU A 15 23.67 -7.32 -24.10
N SER A 16 23.35 -6.04 -24.28
CA SER A 16 22.86 -5.15 -23.20
C SER A 16 21.34 -5.23 -23.01
N LEU A 17 20.57 -5.53 -24.06
CA LEU A 17 19.15 -5.88 -23.91
C LEU A 17 18.93 -7.27 -23.31
N PHE A 18 19.82 -8.25 -23.54
CA PHE A 18 19.70 -9.57 -22.92
C PHE A 18 20.04 -9.57 -21.42
N CYS A 19 21.03 -8.79 -20.95
CA CYS A 19 21.32 -8.71 -19.51
C CYS A 19 20.22 -8.01 -18.69
N LEU A 20 19.57 -6.97 -19.23
CA LEU A 20 18.52 -6.24 -18.50
C LEU A 20 17.15 -6.94 -18.59
N ALA A 21 16.83 -7.57 -19.73
CA ALA A 21 15.66 -8.42 -19.85
C ALA A 21 15.81 -9.69 -18.99
N SER A 22 17.00 -10.27 -18.87
CA SER A 22 17.21 -11.44 -18.01
C SER A 22 17.18 -11.10 -16.53
N PHE A 23 17.64 -9.93 -16.08
CA PHE A 23 17.54 -9.55 -14.66
C PHE A 23 16.09 -9.27 -14.23
N ILE A 24 15.28 -8.67 -15.12
CA ILE A 24 13.89 -8.27 -14.84
C ILE A 24 12.88 -9.41 -15.08
N LEU A 25 13.12 -10.32 -16.04
CA LEU A 25 12.28 -11.53 -16.20
C LEU A 25 12.58 -12.60 -15.13
N PHE A 26 13.76 -12.62 -14.50
CA PHE A 26 14.12 -13.66 -13.52
C PHE A 26 13.70 -13.36 -12.08
N GLU A 27 13.67 -12.09 -11.64
CA GLU A 27 13.09 -11.72 -10.33
C GLU A 27 11.58 -11.96 -10.27
N ASN A 28 10.88 -11.84 -11.41
CA ASN A 28 9.45 -12.14 -11.52
C ASN A 28 9.15 -13.64 -11.67
N LYS A 29 10.06 -14.46 -12.19
CA LYS A 29 9.87 -15.92 -12.28
C LYS A 29 10.29 -16.68 -11.03
N SER A 30 11.34 -16.27 -10.32
CA SER A 30 11.78 -17.00 -9.11
C SER A 30 10.78 -16.93 -7.96
N LYS A 31 9.90 -15.92 -7.93
CA LYS A 31 8.79 -15.83 -6.96
C LYS A 31 7.52 -16.59 -7.39
N ALA A 32 7.39 -16.91 -8.68
CA ALA A 32 6.27 -17.70 -9.21
C ALA A 32 6.52 -19.21 -9.15
N GLU A 33 7.79 -19.65 -9.10
CA GLU A 33 8.16 -21.07 -9.20
C GLU A 33 8.33 -21.77 -7.82
N GLU A 34 8.37 -21.03 -6.70
CA GLU A 34 8.38 -21.58 -5.32
C GLU A 34 7.03 -22.20 -4.88
N ASN A 35 5.96 -22.00 -5.65
CA ASN A 35 4.63 -22.61 -5.43
C ASN A 35 4.35 -23.83 -6.32
N SER A 36 5.37 -24.37 -7.00
CA SER A 36 5.27 -25.65 -7.69
C SER A 36 5.90 -26.76 -6.84
N THR A 37 5.44 -28.01 -6.97
CA THR A 37 5.99 -29.20 -6.30
C THR A 37 7.41 -29.60 -6.78
N GLY A 38 8.21 -28.61 -7.19
CA GLY A 38 9.53 -28.73 -7.78
C GLY A 38 10.68 -28.53 -6.78
N THR A 39 11.92 -28.72 -7.25
CA THR A 39 13.14 -28.47 -6.47
C THR A 39 13.66 -27.07 -6.77
N PHE A 40 13.85 -26.26 -5.72
CA PHE A 40 14.50 -24.95 -5.81
C PHE A 40 15.75 -24.92 -4.95
N LEU A 41 16.89 -24.53 -5.54
CA LEU A 41 18.18 -24.47 -4.86
C LEU A 41 18.90 -23.16 -5.17
N VAL A 42 19.62 -22.64 -4.19
CA VAL A 42 20.40 -21.40 -4.30
C VAL A 42 21.85 -21.64 -3.90
N ALA A 43 22.80 -20.97 -4.55
CA ALA A 43 24.21 -20.95 -4.15
C ALA A 43 24.68 -19.50 -4.06
N ASN A 44 25.26 -19.11 -2.93
CA ASN A 44 25.98 -17.85 -2.81
C ASN A 44 27.45 -18.09 -3.16
N LEU A 45 27.97 -17.34 -4.13
CA LEU A 45 29.33 -17.53 -4.66
C LEU A 45 30.24 -16.40 -4.18
N SER A 46 31.39 -16.77 -3.65
CA SER A 46 32.40 -15.81 -3.21
C SER A 46 33.78 -16.25 -3.67
N GLY A 47 34.69 -15.29 -3.71
CA GLY A 47 36.06 -15.50 -4.13
C GLY A 47 37.02 -14.53 -3.46
N ALA A 48 38.31 -14.83 -3.58
CA ALA A 48 39.36 -13.95 -3.08
C ALA A 48 39.38 -12.62 -3.84
N PRO A 49 39.79 -11.51 -3.21
CA PRO A 49 39.95 -10.24 -3.90
C PRO A 49 40.89 -10.33 -5.11
N ILE A 50 40.53 -9.64 -6.19
CA ILE A 50 41.36 -9.46 -7.38
C ILE A 50 41.67 -7.97 -7.48
N GLY A 51 42.89 -7.57 -7.11
CA GLY A 51 43.19 -6.14 -6.91
C GLY A 51 42.32 -5.53 -5.80
N SER A 52 41.63 -4.41 -6.08
CA SER A 52 40.79 -3.71 -5.11
C SER A 52 39.34 -4.20 -5.02
N ALA A 53 38.93 -5.16 -5.84
CA ALA A 53 37.55 -5.65 -5.86
C ALA A 53 37.45 -7.09 -5.33
N THR A 54 36.38 -7.38 -4.60
CA THR A 54 36.04 -8.73 -4.17
C THR A 54 34.90 -9.26 -5.04
N PRO A 55 35.17 -10.24 -5.94
CA PRO A 55 34.15 -10.87 -6.77
C PRO A 55 33.06 -11.52 -5.92
N ARG A 56 31.81 -11.35 -6.33
CA ARG A 56 30.63 -11.99 -5.71
C ARG A 56 29.67 -12.45 -6.78
N GLY A 57 28.91 -13.49 -6.48
CA GLY A 57 27.93 -14.03 -7.40
C GLY A 57 26.88 -14.87 -6.71
N SER A 58 25.94 -15.35 -7.49
CA SER A 58 24.90 -16.27 -7.03
C SER A 58 24.55 -17.24 -8.16
N ALA A 59 23.97 -18.38 -7.78
CA ALA A 59 23.34 -19.28 -8.73
C ALA A 59 21.98 -19.74 -8.20
N ARG A 60 21.03 -19.95 -9.10
CA ARG A 60 19.67 -20.41 -8.78
C ARG A 60 19.29 -21.53 -9.74
N TYR A 61 18.85 -22.65 -9.19
CA TYR A 61 18.39 -23.81 -9.95
C TYR A 61 16.92 -24.08 -9.61
N PHE A 62 16.15 -24.38 -10.64
CA PHE A 62 14.77 -24.81 -10.51
C PHE A 62 14.50 -26.05 -11.37
N SER A 63 13.69 -26.96 -10.85
CA SER A 63 13.07 -28.01 -11.65
C SER A 63 11.65 -28.32 -11.20
N ASP A 64 10.69 -28.36 -12.12
CA ASP A 64 9.29 -28.72 -11.82
C ASP A 64 9.04 -30.24 -11.84
N ALA A 65 7.82 -30.64 -11.45
CA ALA A 65 7.38 -32.05 -11.43
C ALA A 65 7.24 -32.66 -12.85
N GLN A 66 7.21 -31.82 -13.89
CA GLN A 66 7.14 -32.22 -15.29
C GLN A 66 8.54 -32.39 -15.92
N GLY A 67 9.61 -32.13 -15.15
CA GLY A 67 11.00 -32.31 -15.57
C GLY A 67 11.61 -31.12 -16.30
N ASN A 68 10.92 -29.98 -16.38
CA ASN A 68 11.49 -28.75 -16.92
C ASN A 68 12.52 -28.19 -15.93
N ARG A 69 13.66 -27.74 -16.46
CA ARG A 69 14.80 -27.27 -15.65
C ARG A 69 15.29 -25.91 -16.11
N SER A 70 15.72 -25.10 -15.15
CA SER A 70 16.40 -23.83 -15.39
C SER A 70 17.57 -23.63 -14.42
N LEU A 71 18.63 -22.98 -14.89
CA LEU A 71 19.80 -22.61 -14.08
C LEU A 71 20.26 -21.20 -14.47
N SER A 72 20.27 -20.29 -13.51
CA SER A 72 20.82 -18.94 -13.62
C SER A 72 22.08 -18.80 -12.79
N VAL A 73 23.12 -18.17 -13.33
CA VAL A 73 24.40 -17.93 -12.66
C VAL A 73 24.85 -16.49 -12.91
N ASP A 74 25.09 -15.75 -11.84
CA ASP A 74 25.44 -14.34 -11.85
C ASP A 74 26.81 -14.10 -11.21
N ILE A 75 27.57 -13.16 -11.78
CA ILE A 75 28.83 -12.69 -11.22
C ILE A 75 28.97 -11.17 -11.34
N SER A 76 29.51 -10.54 -10.31
CA SER A 76 29.68 -9.09 -10.20
C SER A 76 30.97 -8.72 -9.46
N ASN A 77 31.35 -7.44 -9.58
CA ASN A 77 32.51 -6.85 -8.93
C ASN A 77 33.84 -7.55 -9.27
N VAL A 78 33.99 -7.97 -10.53
CA VAL A 78 35.19 -8.69 -11.01
C VAL A 78 36.18 -7.73 -11.62
N ASN A 79 37.34 -7.56 -10.98
CA ASN A 79 38.40 -6.70 -11.49
C ASN A 79 39.27 -7.42 -12.57
N LEU A 80 38.63 -7.84 -13.66
CA LEU A 80 39.26 -8.36 -14.88
C LEU A 80 38.86 -7.49 -16.08
N PRO A 81 39.60 -7.52 -17.21
CA PRO A 81 39.23 -6.75 -18.41
C PRO A 81 37.82 -7.07 -18.91
N ALA A 82 37.12 -6.05 -19.43
CA ALA A 82 35.84 -6.28 -20.09
C ALA A 82 36.05 -7.15 -21.34
N GLY A 83 35.11 -8.06 -21.63
CA GLY A 83 35.23 -9.06 -22.69
C GLY A 83 35.96 -10.34 -22.28
N THR A 84 36.48 -10.44 -21.05
CA THR A 84 37.06 -11.70 -20.53
C THR A 84 35.99 -12.81 -20.51
N GLN A 85 36.33 -13.97 -21.07
CA GLN A 85 35.49 -15.16 -21.02
C GLN A 85 35.79 -15.95 -19.74
N LEU A 86 34.75 -16.17 -18.95
CA LEU A 86 34.76 -17.01 -17.77
C LEU A 86 33.99 -18.29 -18.06
N THR A 87 34.49 -19.43 -17.61
CA THR A 87 33.84 -20.73 -17.80
C THR A 87 33.15 -21.14 -16.51
N VAL A 88 31.89 -21.54 -16.61
CA VAL A 88 31.07 -22.00 -15.48
C VAL A 88 31.14 -23.52 -15.40
N PHE A 89 31.44 -24.04 -14.22
CA PHE A 89 31.52 -25.46 -13.93
C PHE A 89 30.52 -25.85 -12.85
N LEU A 90 29.77 -26.93 -13.09
CA LEU A 90 29.02 -27.67 -12.08
C LEU A 90 29.82 -28.93 -11.74
N GLY A 91 30.43 -28.97 -10.55
CA GLY A 91 31.48 -29.92 -10.22
C GLY A 91 32.66 -29.78 -11.18
N ASN A 92 32.94 -30.83 -11.95
CA ASN A 92 33.99 -30.85 -12.98
C ASN A 92 33.45 -30.69 -14.41
N VAL A 93 32.14 -30.54 -14.57
CA VAL A 93 31.49 -30.44 -15.89
C VAL A 93 31.39 -28.98 -16.30
N ASN A 94 31.91 -28.63 -17.48
CA ASN A 94 31.70 -27.31 -18.08
C ASN A 94 30.25 -27.20 -18.57
N ILE A 95 29.53 -26.20 -18.08
CA ILE A 95 28.11 -25.99 -18.37
C ILE A 95 27.83 -24.70 -19.15
N GLY A 96 28.85 -23.88 -19.41
CA GLY A 96 28.67 -22.65 -20.19
C GLY A 96 29.76 -21.61 -19.97
N GLN A 97 29.64 -20.49 -20.67
CA GLN A 97 30.56 -19.35 -20.54
C GLN A 97 29.82 -18.06 -20.23
N ILE A 98 30.49 -17.18 -19.49
CA ILE A 98 30.07 -15.82 -19.15
C ILE A 98 31.09 -14.85 -19.73
N THR A 99 30.63 -13.88 -20.52
CA THR A 99 31.47 -12.77 -20.98
C THR A 99 31.32 -11.58 -20.03
N LEU A 100 32.42 -11.09 -19.46
CA LEU A 100 32.37 -9.91 -18.58
C LEU A 100 32.02 -8.63 -19.34
N SER A 101 31.04 -7.89 -18.84
CA SER A 101 30.61 -6.61 -19.40
C SER A 101 31.59 -5.47 -19.06
N PRO A 102 31.45 -4.29 -19.69
CA PRO A 102 32.15 -3.07 -19.27
C PRO A 102 31.90 -2.69 -17.80
N MET A 103 30.77 -3.09 -17.22
CA MET A 103 30.38 -2.86 -15.82
C MET A 103 30.92 -3.95 -14.87
N LYS A 104 31.82 -4.83 -15.33
CA LYS A 104 32.49 -5.87 -14.51
C LYS A 104 31.53 -6.90 -13.90
N ASN A 105 30.44 -7.18 -14.61
CA ASN A 105 29.46 -8.22 -14.27
C ASN A 105 29.19 -9.15 -15.47
N GLY A 106 28.50 -10.26 -15.23
CA GLY A 106 28.11 -11.20 -16.28
C GLY A 106 27.11 -12.25 -15.78
N HIS A 107 26.42 -12.91 -16.72
CA HIS A 107 25.32 -13.83 -16.44
C HIS A 107 25.34 -15.01 -17.42
N LEU A 108 24.92 -16.19 -16.93
CA LEU A 108 24.65 -17.39 -17.71
C LEU A 108 23.26 -17.90 -17.36
N PHE A 109 22.45 -18.19 -18.38
CA PHE A 109 21.15 -18.84 -18.22
C PHE A 109 21.02 -20.08 -19.11
N LEU A 110 20.60 -21.18 -18.50
CA LEU A 110 20.30 -22.45 -19.17
C LEU A 110 18.84 -22.81 -18.91
N GLN A 111 18.13 -23.28 -19.94
CA GLN A 111 16.75 -23.76 -19.81
C GLN A 111 16.51 -24.98 -20.71
N GLY A 112 15.68 -25.91 -20.26
CA GLY A 112 15.27 -27.10 -21.00
C GLY A 112 16.21 -28.30 -20.79
N ASN A 113 16.05 -29.36 -21.60
CA ASN A 113 16.66 -30.69 -21.41
C ASN A 113 18.20 -30.71 -21.40
N SER A 114 18.86 -29.66 -21.88
CA SER A 114 20.32 -29.48 -21.82
C SER A 114 20.81 -28.90 -20.48
N THR A 115 19.89 -28.49 -19.59
CA THR A 115 20.23 -27.99 -18.25
C THR A 115 20.56 -29.17 -17.34
N PRO A 116 21.77 -29.21 -16.74
CA PRO A 116 22.16 -30.30 -15.88
C PRO A 116 21.26 -30.37 -14.65
N THR A 117 21.02 -31.58 -14.14
CA THR A 117 20.38 -31.75 -12.83
C THR A 117 21.31 -31.21 -11.75
N VAL A 118 20.77 -30.42 -10.83
CA VAL A 118 21.51 -29.89 -9.68
C VAL A 118 20.85 -30.39 -8.40
N SER A 119 21.66 -30.89 -7.48
CA SER A 119 21.26 -31.30 -6.14
C SER A 119 21.93 -30.43 -5.08
N ALA A 120 21.32 -30.35 -3.88
CA ALA A 120 21.94 -29.71 -2.73
C ALA A 120 23.33 -30.33 -2.47
N GLY A 121 24.32 -29.47 -2.17
CA GLY A 121 25.72 -29.83 -2.02
C GLY A 121 26.54 -29.81 -3.31
N ASN A 122 25.91 -29.78 -4.50
CA ASN A 122 26.66 -29.62 -5.76
C ASN A 122 27.42 -28.29 -5.76
N MET A 123 28.72 -28.35 -6.08
CA MET A 123 29.57 -27.18 -6.17
C MET A 123 29.41 -26.53 -7.55
N ILE A 124 29.26 -25.23 -7.57
CA ILE A 124 29.35 -24.41 -8.78
C ILE A 124 30.53 -23.46 -8.67
N SER A 125 31.31 -23.35 -9.74
CA SER A 125 32.47 -22.47 -9.79
C SER A 125 32.56 -21.74 -11.12
N ILE A 126 33.03 -20.50 -11.08
CA ILE A 126 33.30 -19.67 -12.25
C ILE A 126 34.81 -19.50 -12.34
N LYS A 127 35.40 -19.90 -13.45
CA LYS A 127 36.85 -19.93 -13.65
C LYS A 127 37.28 -19.02 -14.80
N SER A 128 38.43 -18.37 -14.66
CA SER A 128 39.16 -17.75 -15.76
C SER A 128 40.35 -18.64 -16.09
N GLY A 129 40.30 -19.38 -17.21
CA GLY A 129 41.26 -20.45 -17.47
C GLY A 129 41.17 -21.55 -16.40
N SER A 130 42.30 -21.86 -15.75
CA SER A 130 42.36 -22.85 -14.64
C SER A 130 42.05 -22.25 -13.26
N THR A 131 42.00 -20.91 -13.13
CA THR A 131 41.83 -20.22 -11.85
C THR A 131 40.36 -20.06 -11.48
N VAL A 132 39.97 -20.50 -10.28
CA VAL A 132 38.64 -20.23 -9.72
C VAL A 132 38.54 -18.76 -9.30
N ILE A 133 37.55 -18.06 -9.83
CA ILE A 133 37.25 -16.65 -9.53
C ILE A 133 36.27 -16.57 -8.38
N ILE A 134 35.16 -17.31 -8.46
CA ILE A 134 34.22 -17.50 -7.35
C ILE A 134 33.69 -18.93 -7.37
N SER A 135 33.31 -19.43 -6.20
CA SER A 135 32.67 -20.73 -6.05
C SER A 135 31.71 -20.75 -4.86
N GLY A 136 30.82 -21.73 -4.86
CA GLY A 136 29.92 -22.01 -3.75
C GLY A 136 29.17 -23.32 -3.99
N ASN A 137 28.38 -23.74 -3.01
CA ASN A 137 27.59 -24.96 -3.09
C ASN A 137 26.10 -24.60 -3.10
N PHE A 138 25.30 -25.37 -3.84
CA PHE A 138 23.86 -25.24 -3.80
C PHE A 138 23.31 -25.72 -2.45
N THR A 139 22.41 -24.95 -1.86
CA THR A 139 21.66 -25.28 -0.65
C THR A 139 20.17 -25.05 -0.89
N ALA A 140 19.33 -25.68 -0.07
CA ALA A 140 17.94 -25.24 0.05
C ALA A 140 17.91 -23.77 0.53
N PRO A 141 16.91 -22.97 0.15
CA PRO A 141 16.74 -21.61 0.68
C PRO A 141 16.62 -21.66 2.20
N PRO A 142 17.23 -20.73 2.94
CA PRO A 142 17.02 -20.66 4.39
C PRO A 142 15.56 -20.31 4.68
N THR A 143 14.92 -21.09 5.55
CA THR A 143 13.64 -20.72 6.18
C THR A 143 13.82 -19.40 6.93
N PRO A 144 12.97 -18.37 6.71
CA PRO A 144 13.17 -17.06 7.28
C PRO A 144 13.04 -17.10 8.81
N SER A 145 14.05 -16.55 9.49
CA SER A 145 14.06 -16.20 10.90
C SER A 145 14.13 -14.67 11.00
N PRO A 146 13.41 -14.01 11.93
CA PRO A 146 13.24 -12.56 11.91
C PRO A 146 14.55 -11.86 12.28
N SER A 147 15.00 -10.95 11.41
CA SER A 147 16.05 -9.98 11.71
C SER A 147 15.60 -8.61 11.19
N VAL A 148 15.54 -7.66 12.11
CA VAL A 148 15.11 -6.26 11.92
C VAL A 148 16.20 -5.47 11.19
N SER A 149 15.83 -4.67 10.19
CA SER A 149 16.68 -3.60 9.66
C SER A 149 16.00 -2.24 9.88
N PRO A 150 16.62 -1.27 10.58
CA PRO A 150 16.01 0.04 10.85
C PRO A 150 16.42 1.06 9.77
N PHE A 151 15.45 1.73 9.14
CA PHE A 151 15.72 2.99 8.44
C PHE A 151 15.44 4.18 9.40
N PRO A 152 16.42 5.08 9.64
CA PRO A 152 16.23 6.22 10.54
C PRO A 152 15.36 7.32 9.90
N THR A 153 14.57 8.01 10.72
CA THR A 153 13.79 9.20 10.34
C THR A 153 14.71 10.39 10.01
N PRO A 154 14.45 11.19 8.96
CA PRO A 154 15.26 12.36 8.62
C PRO A 154 15.09 13.50 9.66
N SER A 155 16.18 14.21 9.94
CA SER A 155 16.22 15.35 10.87
C SER A 155 15.83 16.68 10.22
N ASN A 156 15.88 16.77 8.89
CA ASN A 156 15.39 17.92 8.13
C ASN A 156 14.95 17.47 6.73
N ALA A 157 13.85 18.04 6.22
CA ALA A 157 13.31 17.81 4.90
C ALA A 157 12.97 19.14 4.22
N LEU A 158 13.58 19.41 3.06
CA LEU A 158 13.31 20.61 2.26
C LEU A 158 12.78 20.21 0.88
N PHE A 159 11.85 21.01 0.34
CA PHE A 159 11.19 20.76 -0.93
C PHE A 159 11.31 21.96 -1.85
N ALA A 160 11.47 21.70 -3.15
CA ALA A 160 11.52 22.71 -4.18
C ALA A 160 10.57 22.30 -5.32
N PRO A 161 9.36 22.87 -5.42
CA PRO A 161 8.55 22.73 -6.62
C PRO A 161 9.31 23.35 -7.79
N LEU A 162 9.38 22.62 -8.91
CA LEU A 162 10.10 23.06 -10.10
C LEU A 162 9.12 23.35 -11.22
N SER A 163 9.31 24.48 -11.88
CA SER A 163 8.55 24.85 -13.07
C SER A 163 9.44 25.56 -14.08
N GLY A 164 9.01 25.59 -15.34
CA GLY A 164 9.73 26.28 -16.39
C GLY A 164 8.79 26.78 -17.48
N ASN A 165 9.38 27.50 -18.43
CA ASN A 165 8.62 28.03 -19.57
C ASN A 165 8.19 26.89 -20.51
N PRO A 166 7.04 27.03 -21.21
CA PRO A 166 6.59 26.04 -22.16
C PRO A 166 7.65 25.70 -23.22
N ILE A 167 7.85 24.41 -23.46
CA ILE A 167 8.70 23.87 -24.54
C ILE A 167 7.77 23.29 -25.58
N SER A 168 7.67 23.96 -26.73
CA SER A 168 6.74 23.59 -27.81
C SER A 168 5.31 23.36 -27.31
N GLY A 169 4.82 24.29 -26.49
CA GLY A 169 3.45 24.29 -25.95
C GLY A 169 3.22 23.44 -24.68
N VAL A 170 4.22 22.68 -24.21
CA VAL A 170 4.10 21.86 -23.00
C VAL A 170 4.90 22.49 -21.86
N VAL A 171 4.25 22.76 -20.72
CA VAL A 171 4.90 23.34 -19.54
C VAL A 171 5.69 22.25 -18.80
N PRO A 172 7.03 22.33 -18.72
CA PRO A 172 7.83 21.39 -17.95
C PRO A 172 7.56 21.56 -16.46
N ARG A 173 7.50 20.45 -15.72
CA ARG A 173 7.31 20.43 -14.26
C ARG A 173 8.28 19.50 -13.56
N GLY A 174 8.50 19.70 -12.28
CA GLY A 174 9.30 18.79 -11.47
C GLY A 174 9.24 19.10 -9.98
N MET A 175 10.03 18.36 -9.21
CA MET A 175 10.18 18.53 -7.78
C MET A 175 11.59 18.15 -7.33
N GLY A 176 12.18 18.92 -6.44
CA GLY A 176 13.36 18.56 -5.66
C GLY A 176 12.98 18.27 -4.20
N GLN A 177 13.57 17.23 -3.62
CA GLN A 177 13.47 16.89 -2.20
C GLN A 177 14.88 16.68 -1.64
N TYR A 178 15.18 17.33 -0.53
CA TYR A 178 16.41 17.14 0.23
C TYR A 178 16.09 16.61 1.61
N LEU A 179 16.77 15.54 2.01
CA LEU A 179 16.69 14.95 3.36
C LEU A 179 18.08 14.97 3.99
N SER A 180 18.17 15.34 5.25
CA SER A 180 19.37 15.17 6.06
C SER A 180 19.06 14.45 7.36
N PHE A 181 19.96 13.59 7.80
CA PHE A 181 19.80 12.74 8.98
C PHE A 181 20.83 13.14 10.05
N SER A 182 20.52 12.89 11.32
CA SER A 182 21.39 13.21 12.47
C SER A 182 22.76 12.52 12.40
N ASN A 183 22.85 11.39 11.70
CA ASN A 183 24.09 10.66 11.44
C ASN A 183 24.93 11.23 10.28
N GLY A 184 24.54 12.38 9.72
CA GLY A 184 25.25 13.04 8.61
C GLY A 184 24.92 12.50 7.22
N ARG A 185 24.06 11.49 7.09
CA ARG A 185 23.54 11.04 5.80
C ARG A 185 22.71 12.16 5.16
N ARG A 186 22.80 12.29 3.83
CA ARG A 186 22.01 13.23 3.04
C ARG A 186 21.51 12.56 1.78
N ILE A 187 20.27 12.87 1.41
CA ILE A 187 19.63 12.38 0.20
C ILE A 187 19.06 13.56 -0.58
N LEU A 188 19.36 13.64 -1.87
CA LEU A 188 18.71 14.56 -2.81
C LEU A 188 17.99 13.74 -3.87
N LYS A 189 16.67 13.92 -3.97
CA LYS A 189 15.83 13.37 -5.03
C LYS A 189 15.34 14.51 -5.91
N VAL A 190 15.44 14.35 -7.22
CA VAL A 190 14.92 15.31 -8.19
C VAL A 190 14.13 14.55 -9.23
N PHE A 191 12.89 14.94 -9.44
CA PHE A 191 11.99 14.38 -10.46
C PHE A 191 11.57 15.47 -11.43
N VAL A 192 11.49 15.12 -12.71
CA VAL A 192 11.05 16.02 -13.79
C VAL A 192 10.08 15.29 -14.71
N GLN A 193 9.13 16.01 -15.27
CA GLN A 193 8.11 15.49 -16.16
C GLN A 193 7.66 16.54 -17.16
N GLN A 194 6.99 16.07 -18.23
CA GLN A 194 6.48 16.93 -19.30
C GLN A 194 7.59 17.73 -19.99
N ILE A 195 8.82 17.19 -20.02
CA ILE A 195 9.95 17.84 -20.67
C ILE A 195 9.90 17.50 -22.16
N ASN A 196 9.38 18.43 -22.97
CA ASN A 196 9.21 18.21 -24.41
C ASN A 196 10.53 18.33 -25.21
N LEU A 197 11.58 17.64 -24.74
CA LEU A 197 12.89 17.47 -25.36
C LEU A 197 13.13 15.99 -25.67
N PRO A 198 13.89 15.63 -26.72
CA PRO A 198 14.06 14.25 -27.16
C PRO A 198 14.38 13.26 -26.03
N ALA A 199 13.87 12.03 -26.14
CA ALA A 199 14.25 10.95 -25.22
C ALA A 199 15.78 10.74 -25.23
N ASN A 200 16.32 10.33 -24.09
CA ASN A 200 17.75 10.23 -23.78
C ASN A 200 18.51 11.57 -23.70
N THR A 201 17.81 12.72 -23.73
CA THR A 201 18.46 14.00 -23.41
C THR A 201 18.94 13.98 -21.96
N ASN A 202 20.22 14.33 -21.75
CA ASN A 202 20.79 14.48 -20.42
C ASN A 202 20.58 15.90 -19.92
N LEU A 203 19.83 16.01 -18.83
CA LEU A 203 19.62 17.26 -18.11
C LEU A 203 20.55 17.32 -16.91
N THR A 204 21.22 18.44 -16.70
CA THR A 204 22.11 18.63 -15.54
C THR A 204 21.37 19.34 -14.42
N VAL A 205 21.41 18.78 -13.22
CA VAL A 205 20.83 19.38 -12.01
C VAL A 205 21.88 20.25 -11.34
N PHE A 206 21.51 21.49 -11.03
CA PHE A 206 22.29 22.45 -10.28
C PHE A 206 21.60 22.78 -8.96
N VAL A 207 22.35 22.84 -7.87
CA VAL A 207 21.88 23.32 -6.56
C VAL A 207 22.85 24.38 -6.04
N ALA A 208 22.31 25.53 -5.63
CA ALA A 208 23.09 26.70 -5.23
C ALA A 208 24.19 27.08 -6.26
N GLY A 209 23.89 26.90 -7.55
CA GLY A 209 24.82 27.19 -8.65
C GLY A 209 25.84 26.08 -8.97
N ASN A 210 25.91 25.00 -8.18
CA ASN A 210 26.84 23.89 -8.39
C ASN A 210 26.14 22.71 -9.06
N SER A 211 26.80 22.08 -10.04
CA SER A 211 26.29 20.85 -10.67
C SER A 211 26.36 19.68 -9.69
N VAL A 212 25.25 18.97 -9.50
CA VAL A 212 25.16 17.85 -8.54
C VAL A 212 24.93 16.49 -9.20
N GLY A 213 24.37 16.45 -10.41
CA GLY A 213 24.13 15.19 -11.12
C GLY A 213 23.35 15.38 -12.41
N GLN A 214 23.07 14.28 -13.11
CA GLN A 214 22.35 14.29 -14.38
C GLN A 214 21.07 13.44 -14.32
N ILE A 215 20.04 13.91 -15.01
CA ILE A 215 18.79 13.19 -15.27
C ILE A 215 18.78 12.82 -16.74
N ASN A 216 18.65 11.54 -17.06
CA ASN A 216 18.39 11.10 -18.42
C ASN A 216 16.88 11.05 -18.65
N LEU A 217 16.40 11.77 -19.67
CA LEU A 217 14.98 11.76 -20.03
C LEU A 217 14.59 10.43 -20.66
N ARG A 218 13.53 9.81 -20.15
CA ARG A 218 12.96 8.58 -20.67
C ARG A 218 12.09 8.85 -21.89
N GLN A 219 11.65 7.79 -22.57
CA GLN A 219 10.73 7.90 -23.70
C GLN A 219 9.40 8.60 -23.33
N THR A 220 9.00 8.47 -22.07
CA THR A 220 7.84 9.09 -21.42
C THR A 220 8.02 10.58 -21.07
N ARG A 221 9.15 11.22 -21.46
CA ARG A 221 9.45 12.65 -21.23
C ARG A 221 9.54 13.04 -19.75
N ASP A 222 9.81 12.07 -18.89
CA ASP A 222 10.10 12.20 -17.47
C ASP A 222 11.53 11.73 -17.16
N GLY A 223 12.00 12.00 -15.95
CA GLY A 223 13.28 11.52 -15.47
C GLY A 223 13.49 11.80 -14.00
N SER A 224 14.45 11.10 -13.40
CA SER A 224 14.77 11.24 -11.98
C SER A 224 16.28 11.18 -11.71
N LEU A 225 16.71 11.88 -10.67
CA LEU A 225 18.04 11.79 -10.07
C LEU A 225 17.88 11.51 -8.58
N THR A 226 18.59 10.51 -8.06
CA THR A 226 18.71 10.25 -6.63
C THR A 226 20.18 10.22 -6.27
N LEU A 227 20.59 11.10 -5.36
CA LEU A 227 21.92 11.12 -4.78
C LEU A 227 21.80 10.80 -3.29
N ASP A 228 22.61 9.86 -2.82
CA ASP A 228 22.66 9.46 -1.42
C ASP A 228 24.10 9.33 -0.97
N THR A 229 24.47 10.03 0.10
CA THR A 229 25.82 9.95 0.67
C THR A 229 26.16 8.56 1.20
N ALA A 230 25.16 7.76 1.61
CA ALA A 230 25.39 6.38 2.02
C ALA A 230 25.87 5.49 0.86
N ASN A 231 25.53 5.87 -0.37
CA ASN A 231 25.93 5.18 -1.60
C ASN A 231 27.17 5.83 -2.24
N GLY A 232 27.93 6.63 -1.50
CA GLY A 232 29.14 7.31 -1.97
C GLY A 232 28.89 8.54 -2.85
N ASN A 233 27.65 8.99 -3.01
CA ASN A 233 27.34 10.19 -3.80
C ASN A 233 27.68 11.46 -3.02
N THR A 234 28.12 12.50 -3.74
CA THR A 234 28.23 13.83 -3.15
C THR A 234 26.87 14.52 -3.16
N VAL A 235 26.32 14.78 -1.96
CA VAL A 235 25.11 15.61 -1.79
C VAL A 235 25.53 16.90 -1.08
N PRO A 236 25.32 18.09 -1.67
CA PRO A 236 25.66 19.35 -1.00
C PRO A 236 24.78 19.54 0.24
N ASN A 237 25.22 20.39 1.17
CA ASN A 237 24.32 20.86 2.21
C ASN A 237 23.32 21.84 1.58
N ILE A 238 22.03 21.56 1.73
CA ILE A 238 20.96 22.37 1.17
C ILE A 238 20.21 22.99 2.33
N THR A 239 20.10 24.32 2.33
CA THR A 239 19.32 25.08 3.32
C THR A 239 18.10 25.70 2.66
N GLU A 240 17.14 26.12 3.47
CA GLU A 240 16.01 26.93 3.00
C GLU A 240 16.50 28.18 2.25
N GLY A 241 15.83 28.51 1.15
CA GLY A 241 16.25 29.53 0.19
C GLY A 241 17.25 29.06 -0.87
N SER A 242 17.78 27.83 -0.79
CA SER A 242 18.72 27.33 -1.80
C SER A 242 18.03 27.14 -3.16
N ASN A 243 18.58 27.72 -4.21
CA ASN A 243 18.03 27.55 -5.56
C ASN A 243 18.40 26.20 -6.16
N ILE A 244 17.47 25.62 -6.92
CA ILE A 244 17.67 24.44 -7.74
C ILE A 244 17.25 24.72 -9.18
N GLN A 245 18.04 24.22 -10.12
CA GLN A 245 17.77 24.33 -11.55
C GLN A 245 18.05 23.02 -12.26
N VAL A 246 17.20 22.65 -13.21
CA VAL A 246 17.47 21.58 -14.15
C VAL A 246 17.71 22.21 -15.51
N ARG A 247 18.87 21.93 -16.10
CA ARG A 247 19.34 22.60 -17.31
C ARG A 247 19.59 21.63 -18.46
N ASN A 248 19.34 22.07 -19.69
CA ASN A 248 19.83 21.44 -20.90
C ASN A 248 20.92 22.33 -21.48
N GLY A 249 22.19 21.98 -21.26
CA GLY A 249 23.29 22.89 -21.56
C GLY A 249 23.22 24.19 -20.74
N SER A 250 23.18 25.34 -21.42
CA SER A 250 23.00 26.67 -20.78
C SER A 250 21.58 26.96 -20.34
N ASP A 251 20.59 26.25 -20.91
CA ASP A 251 19.19 26.64 -20.81
C ASP A 251 18.57 26.08 -19.53
N VAL A 252 17.94 26.96 -18.75
CA VAL A 252 17.19 26.56 -17.56
C VAL A 252 15.84 26.02 -18.00
N ILE A 253 15.67 24.71 -17.89
CA ILE A 253 14.43 24.00 -18.25
C ILE A 253 13.44 24.04 -17.09
N LEU A 254 13.95 23.94 -15.87
CA LEU A 254 13.17 24.04 -14.65
C LEU A 254 13.96 24.82 -13.60
N SER A 255 13.28 25.62 -12.80
CA SER A 255 13.85 26.24 -11.61
C SER A 255 12.89 26.16 -10.44
N GLY A 256 13.46 26.21 -9.24
CA GLY A 256 12.74 26.33 -7.99
C GLY A 256 13.68 26.71 -6.86
N THR A 257 13.11 26.84 -5.67
CA THR A 257 13.85 27.17 -4.45
C THR A 257 13.43 26.20 -3.36
N PHE A 258 14.42 25.63 -2.68
CA PHE A 258 14.19 24.78 -1.51
C PHE A 258 13.61 25.61 -0.38
N ARG A 259 12.48 25.15 0.13
CA ARG A 259 11.82 25.71 1.30
C ARG A 259 11.42 24.56 2.21
N SER A 260 11.28 24.87 3.49
CA SER A 260 10.58 23.98 4.40
C SER A 260 9.16 23.78 3.86
N PRO A 261 8.48 22.64 4.12
CA PRO A 261 7.08 22.49 3.76
C PRO A 261 6.30 23.71 4.27
N GLN A 262 5.85 24.58 3.36
CA GLN A 262 4.87 25.58 3.72
C GLN A 262 3.55 24.85 3.80
N THR A 263 3.14 24.53 5.02
CA THR A 263 1.72 24.45 5.30
C THR A 263 1.13 25.79 4.83
N PRO A 264 0.07 25.85 3.99
CA PRO A 264 -0.83 26.98 4.12
C PRO A 264 -1.14 27.04 5.61
N SER A 265 -0.86 28.18 6.26
CA SER A 265 -1.06 28.30 7.70
C SER A 265 -2.45 27.78 7.99
N PRO A 266 -2.59 26.62 8.65
CA PRO A 266 -3.87 26.29 9.21
C PRO A 266 -4.05 27.40 10.25
N THR A 267 -5.16 28.15 10.19
CA THR A 267 -5.85 28.38 11.46
C THR A 267 -5.87 27.00 12.12
N PRO A 268 -5.31 26.81 13.33
CA PRO A 268 -5.12 25.48 13.90
C PRO A 268 -6.45 24.75 13.81
N SER A 269 -6.60 23.93 12.77
CA SER A 269 -7.74 23.07 12.64
C SER A 269 -7.44 22.02 13.69
N PRO A 270 -8.29 21.89 14.70
CA PRO A 270 -8.00 20.98 15.79
C PRO A 270 -7.64 19.60 15.22
N ARG A 271 -6.69 18.91 15.86
CA ARG A 271 -6.48 17.49 15.52
C ARG A 271 -7.82 16.78 15.65
N PRO A 272 -8.22 15.94 14.70
CA PRO A 272 -9.52 15.29 14.76
C PRO A 272 -9.61 14.42 16.03
N VAL A 273 -10.83 14.30 16.57
CA VAL A 273 -11.10 13.29 17.60
C VAL A 273 -10.94 11.94 16.94
N ARG A 274 -10.09 11.08 17.49
CA ARG A 274 -9.86 9.74 16.92
C ARG A 274 -10.73 8.73 17.62
N PHE A 275 -11.23 7.76 16.87
CA PHE A 275 -12.05 6.70 17.42
C PHE A 275 -11.28 5.39 17.41
N PHE A 276 -11.56 4.59 18.41
CA PHE A 276 -11.05 3.23 18.56
C PHE A 276 -12.22 2.35 18.98
N ALA A 277 -12.19 1.09 18.56
CA ALA A 277 -13.22 0.15 18.91
C ALA A 277 -12.63 -1.23 19.16
N GLY A 278 -13.40 -2.07 19.83
CA GLY A 278 -13.08 -3.49 19.97
C GLY A 278 -14.34 -4.29 20.22
N ARG A 279 -14.57 -5.34 19.44
CA ARG A 279 -15.59 -6.34 19.71
C ARG A 279 -15.11 -7.29 20.81
N LEU A 280 -15.96 -7.57 21.79
CA LEU A 280 -15.65 -8.44 22.92
C LEU A 280 -16.40 -9.76 22.78
N ASP A 281 -15.68 -10.87 22.86
CA ASP A 281 -16.25 -12.22 22.93
C ASP A 281 -15.36 -13.16 23.76
N GLY A 282 -15.88 -14.36 24.03
CA GLY A 282 -15.17 -15.36 24.83
C GLY A 282 -14.00 -16.03 24.11
N SER A 283 -14.01 -16.09 22.79
CA SER A 283 -12.93 -16.71 22.00
C SER A 283 -11.62 -15.94 22.10
N GLN A 284 -11.72 -14.63 22.32
CA GLN A 284 -10.57 -13.74 22.49
C GLN A 284 -9.93 -13.80 23.88
N VAL A 285 -10.60 -14.38 24.89
CA VAL A 285 -10.04 -14.55 26.24
C VAL A 285 -8.88 -15.56 26.20
N VAL A 286 -7.90 -15.42 27.09
CA VAL A 286 -6.74 -16.31 27.14
C VAL A 286 -6.63 -16.98 28.51
N PRO A 287 -6.95 -18.29 28.64
CA PRO A 287 -7.48 -19.19 27.59
C PRO A 287 -8.92 -18.87 27.12
N PRO A 288 -9.32 -19.30 25.90
CA PRO A 288 -10.66 -19.02 25.37
C PRO A 288 -11.80 -19.55 26.25
N VAL A 289 -12.87 -18.78 26.35
CA VAL A 289 -14.08 -19.09 27.12
C VAL A 289 -15.24 -19.37 26.16
N THR A 290 -15.90 -20.52 26.32
CA THR A 290 -17.15 -20.80 25.60
C THR A 290 -18.31 -20.11 26.31
N THR A 291 -18.87 -19.08 25.70
CA THR A 291 -19.99 -18.30 26.27
C THR A 291 -20.87 -17.75 25.15
N GLN A 292 -22.12 -17.41 25.48
CA GLN A 292 -23.04 -16.65 24.61
C GLN A 292 -22.88 -15.14 24.81
N ALA A 293 -21.99 -14.74 25.73
CA ALA A 293 -21.70 -13.36 26.03
C ALA A 293 -21.05 -12.65 24.85
N ARG A 294 -21.44 -11.39 24.67
CA ARG A 294 -20.91 -10.50 23.64
C ARG A 294 -20.78 -9.09 24.19
N GLY A 295 -19.89 -8.30 23.63
CA GLY A 295 -19.76 -6.90 23.98
C GLY A 295 -19.05 -6.09 22.91
N ALA A 296 -18.98 -4.79 23.13
CA ALA A 296 -18.26 -3.86 22.29
C ALA A 296 -17.73 -2.71 23.16
N VAL A 297 -16.57 -2.19 22.83
CA VAL A 297 -16.04 -0.95 23.40
C VAL A 297 -15.86 0.08 22.31
N PHE A 298 -16.21 1.33 22.60
CA PHE A 298 -15.90 2.50 21.81
C PHE A 298 -15.08 3.47 22.62
N ILE A 299 -14.02 4.01 22.03
CA ILE A 299 -13.14 4.97 22.68
C ILE A 299 -12.95 6.15 21.74
N SER A 300 -13.18 7.37 22.21
CA SER A 300 -12.76 8.58 21.52
C SER A 300 -11.55 9.18 22.23
N LEU A 301 -10.45 9.38 21.51
CA LEU A 301 -9.29 10.15 21.95
C LEU A 301 -9.48 11.61 21.55
N ASN A 302 -9.41 12.51 22.52
CA ASN A 302 -9.62 13.93 22.27
C ASN A 302 -8.53 14.54 21.38
N GLN A 303 -8.82 15.73 20.87
CA GLN A 303 -7.97 16.48 19.95
C GLN A 303 -6.57 16.79 20.52
N SER A 304 -6.46 16.94 21.84
CA SER A 304 -5.17 17.17 22.52
C SER A 304 -4.38 15.87 22.78
N GLU A 305 -4.93 14.72 22.42
CA GLU A 305 -4.33 13.39 22.65
C GLU A 305 -3.89 13.17 24.10
N ASN A 306 -4.69 13.64 25.05
CA ASN A 306 -4.38 13.52 26.47
C ASN A 306 -5.54 12.96 27.30
N ARG A 307 -6.67 12.66 26.65
CA ARG A 307 -7.85 12.10 27.32
C ARG A 307 -8.63 11.22 26.37
N ILE A 308 -9.02 10.05 26.88
CA ILE A 308 -9.97 9.15 26.23
C ILE A 308 -11.32 9.19 26.94
N GLN A 309 -12.38 9.05 26.16
CA GLN A 309 -13.73 8.76 26.63
C GLN A 309 -14.14 7.41 26.08
N LEU A 310 -14.57 6.51 26.95
CA LEU A 310 -14.92 5.13 26.65
C LEU A 310 -16.40 4.90 26.88
N SER A 311 -17.02 4.08 26.02
CA SER A 311 -18.33 3.46 26.22
C SER A 311 -18.20 1.95 26.00
N LEU A 312 -18.48 1.15 27.03
CA LEU A 312 -18.44 -0.31 27.02
C LEU A 312 -19.86 -0.86 27.11
N PHE A 313 -20.21 -1.73 26.17
CA PHE A 313 -21.46 -2.48 26.12
C PHE A 313 -21.17 -3.96 26.31
N PHE A 314 -22.01 -4.67 27.04
CA PHE A 314 -21.96 -6.12 27.17
C PHE A 314 -23.37 -6.68 27.33
N ALA A 315 -23.57 -7.90 26.86
CA ALA A 315 -24.83 -8.61 26.93
C ALA A 315 -24.61 -10.12 27.10
N ASN A 316 -25.61 -10.78 27.68
CA ASN A 316 -25.67 -12.23 27.83
C ASN A 316 -24.47 -12.86 28.57
N LEU A 317 -23.88 -12.13 29.53
CA LEU A 317 -22.87 -12.70 30.42
C LEU A 317 -23.47 -13.88 31.22
N SER A 318 -22.67 -14.90 31.47
CA SER A 318 -23.07 -16.12 32.19
C SER A 318 -23.42 -15.88 33.67
N SER A 319 -22.91 -14.80 34.24
CA SER A 319 -23.19 -14.32 35.59
C SER A 319 -22.89 -12.82 35.68
N ASP A 320 -23.26 -12.18 36.79
CA ASP A 320 -23.08 -10.75 36.96
C ASP A 320 -21.63 -10.31 36.74
N ALA A 321 -21.47 -9.21 36.01
CA ALA A 321 -20.18 -8.54 35.84
C ALA A 321 -19.62 -8.10 37.19
N THR A 322 -18.38 -8.49 37.47
CA THR A 322 -17.66 -8.16 38.72
C THR A 322 -16.57 -7.12 38.51
N GLY A 323 -16.17 -6.87 37.27
CA GLY A 323 -15.18 -5.85 36.93
C GLY A 323 -14.89 -5.80 35.44
N ALA A 324 -14.45 -4.64 34.96
CA ALA A 324 -13.90 -4.50 33.62
C ALA A 324 -12.62 -3.67 33.67
N SER A 325 -11.69 -3.92 32.74
CA SER A 325 -10.42 -3.20 32.67
C SER A 325 -9.97 -2.97 31.23
N ILE A 326 -9.23 -1.88 31.03
CA ILE A 326 -8.34 -1.69 29.86
C ILE A 326 -6.96 -2.22 30.25
N ASN A 327 -6.37 -3.05 29.40
CA ASN A 327 -5.11 -3.74 29.65
C ASN A 327 -4.17 -3.52 28.48
N GLY A 328 -2.86 -3.50 28.73
CA GLY A 328 -1.84 -3.32 27.71
C GLY A 328 -0.47 -2.97 28.30
N PRO A 329 0.57 -2.84 27.46
CA PRO A 329 0.56 -3.13 26.01
C PRO A 329 0.63 -4.64 25.72
N ALA A 330 -0.24 -5.14 24.84
CA ALA A 330 -0.21 -6.48 24.29
C ALA A 330 -0.85 -6.53 22.89
N ILE A 331 -0.22 -7.29 21.99
CA ILE A 331 -0.83 -7.70 20.72
C ILE A 331 -1.99 -8.68 20.97
N SER A 332 -2.80 -8.93 19.93
CA SER A 332 -3.91 -9.89 20.02
C SER A 332 -3.44 -11.27 20.48
N GLY A 333 -4.28 -11.93 21.28
CA GLY A 333 -4.00 -13.23 21.90
C GLY A 333 -3.00 -13.23 23.07
N GLN A 334 -2.52 -12.08 23.55
CA GLN A 334 -1.61 -11.98 24.70
C GLN A 334 -2.24 -11.25 25.89
N ASN A 335 -1.96 -11.75 27.10
CA ASN A 335 -2.37 -11.09 28.34
C ASN A 335 -1.39 -9.95 28.70
N ALA A 336 -1.90 -8.87 29.27
CA ALA A 336 -1.12 -7.73 29.75
C ALA A 336 -1.62 -7.21 31.11
N PRO A 337 -0.81 -6.39 31.80
CA PRO A 337 -1.25 -5.69 33.00
C PRO A 337 -2.42 -4.73 32.75
N VAL A 338 -3.18 -4.44 33.80
CA VAL A 338 -4.23 -3.44 33.80
C VAL A 338 -3.62 -2.04 33.69
N ILE A 339 -4.11 -1.25 32.74
CA ILE A 339 -3.81 0.18 32.62
C ILE A 339 -4.86 1.00 33.37
N PHE A 340 -6.15 0.72 33.11
CA PHE A 340 -7.28 1.39 33.73
C PHE A 340 -8.35 0.41 34.19
N ASN A 341 -8.92 0.65 35.38
CA ASN A 341 -10.12 -0.06 35.82
C ASN A 341 -11.37 0.70 35.38
N ILE A 342 -12.35 -0.01 34.82
CA ILE A 342 -13.64 0.53 34.43
C ILE A 342 -14.62 0.23 35.57
N ALA A 343 -14.94 1.27 36.34
CA ALA A 343 -15.86 1.16 37.47
C ALA A 343 -17.32 1.11 37.03
N GLY A 344 -18.21 0.57 37.87
CA GLY A 344 -19.65 0.63 37.66
C GLY A 344 -20.24 -0.45 36.75
N VAL A 345 -19.47 -1.45 36.33
CA VAL A 345 -20.03 -2.63 35.66
C VAL A 345 -20.83 -3.49 36.64
N SER A 346 -22.01 -3.94 36.21
CA SER A 346 -22.88 -4.83 37.00
C SER A 346 -23.88 -5.54 36.09
N GLY A 347 -24.49 -6.62 36.61
CA GLY A 347 -25.50 -7.40 35.88
C GLY A 347 -24.93 -8.23 34.73
N THR A 348 -25.81 -8.92 34.01
CA THR A 348 -25.43 -9.76 32.86
C THR A 348 -25.51 -9.04 31.52
N THR A 349 -26.13 -7.86 31.48
CA THR A 349 -26.23 -6.96 30.34
C THR A 349 -26.16 -5.54 30.84
N GLY A 350 -25.34 -4.70 30.21
CA GLY A 350 -25.12 -3.35 30.69
C GLY A 350 -24.30 -2.47 29.74
N HIS A 351 -24.30 -1.19 30.06
CA HIS A 351 -23.51 -0.17 29.41
C HIS A 351 -22.81 0.68 30.48
N VAL A 352 -21.53 0.96 30.28
CA VAL A 352 -20.72 1.80 31.17
C VAL A 352 -19.92 2.79 30.34
N SER A 353 -19.95 4.07 30.73
CA SER A 353 -19.05 5.07 30.19
C SER A 353 -17.99 5.46 31.22
N ALA A 354 -16.77 5.72 30.75
CA ALA A 354 -15.66 6.16 31.59
C ALA A 354 -14.76 7.15 30.86
N THR A 355 -14.00 7.95 31.60
CA THR A 355 -13.05 8.91 31.04
C THR A 355 -11.70 8.74 31.74
N PHE A 356 -10.63 8.71 30.96
CA PHE A 356 -9.27 8.54 31.48
C PHE A 356 -8.32 9.54 30.84
N ASP A 357 -7.41 10.12 31.62
CA ASP A 357 -6.28 10.87 31.08
C ASP A 357 -5.21 9.89 30.59
N VAL A 358 -4.56 10.20 29.46
CA VAL A 358 -3.57 9.33 28.81
C VAL A 358 -2.26 10.07 28.53
N THR A 359 -1.14 9.35 28.62
CA THR A 359 0.19 9.86 28.25
C THR A 359 0.46 9.69 26.75
N ALA A 360 1.48 10.38 26.22
CA ALA A 360 1.87 10.23 24.80
C ALA A 360 2.24 8.78 24.43
N ASP A 361 2.94 8.05 25.31
CA ASP A 361 3.27 6.64 25.09
C ASP A 361 2.02 5.75 25.10
N GLN A 362 1.06 6.05 25.97
CA GLN A 362 -0.23 5.36 26.03
C GLN A 362 -1.07 5.61 24.78
N VAL A 363 -1.05 6.85 24.25
CA VAL A 363 -1.67 7.17 22.96
C VAL A 363 -1.02 6.38 21.83
N GLN A 364 0.30 6.24 21.83
CA GLN A 364 0.98 5.44 20.81
C GLN A 364 0.57 3.96 20.90
N GLN A 365 0.49 3.41 22.11
CA GLN A 365 0.02 2.03 22.32
C GLN A 365 -1.43 1.83 21.86
N LEU A 366 -2.32 2.78 22.18
CA LEU A 366 -3.71 2.76 21.74
C LEU A 366 -3.80 2.80 20.20
N ARG A 367 -3.00 3.66 19.55
CA ARG A 367 -2.90 3.77 18.09
C ARG A 367 -2.38 2.51 17.41
N THR A 368 -1.43 1.83 18.01
CA THR A 368 -0.85 0.60 17.47
C THR A 368 -1.63 -0.64 17.90
N GLY A 369 -2.87 -0.47 18.35
CA GLY A 369 -3.75 -1.57 18.73
C GLY A 369 -3.22 -2.47 19.83
N LEU A 370 -2.43 -1.93 20.78
CA LEU A 370 -1.81 -2.72 21.85
C LEU A 370 -2.66 -2.80 23.13
N TRP A 371 -3.88 -2.28 23.10
CA TRP A 371 -4.78 -2.29 24.25
C TRP A 371 -5.93 -3.25 24.03
N TYR A 372 -6.47 -3.82 25.11
CA TYR A 372 -7.70 -4.60 25.05
C TYR A 372 -8.59 -4.35 26.27
N VAL A 373 -9.90 -4.51 26.10
CA VAL A 373 -10.86 -4.52 27.21
C VAL A 373 -11.15 -5.95 27.62
N LEU A 374 -11.25 -6.18 28.93
CA LEU A 374 -11.61 -7.46 29.54
C LEU A 374 -12.78 -7.24 30.49
N VAL A 375 -13.85 -8.02 30.37
CA VAL A 375 -14.96 -8.04 31.32
C VAL A 375 -14.92 -9.35 32.09
N LYS A 376 -14.99 -9.27 33.42
CA LYS A 376 -14.96 -10.39 34.36
C LYS A 376 -16.34 -10.60 34.98
N THR A 377 -16.64 -11.85 35.30
CA THR A 377 -17.90 -12.23 35.96
C THR A 377 -17.61 -13.14 37.15
N THR A 378 -18.63 -13.47 37.95
CA THR A 378 -18.47 -14.42 39.06
C THR A 378 -18.05 -15.81 38.57
N GLY A 379 -18.65 -16.27 37.45
CA GLY A 379 -18.34 -17.57 36.82
C GLY A 379 -16.99 -17.58 36.10
N ASN A 380 -16.53 -16.42 35.62
CA ASN A 380 -15.27 -16.28 34.90
C ASN A 380 -14.41 -15.16 35.53
N PRO A 381 -13.78 -15.41 36.69
CA PRO A 381 -13.04 -14.38 37.43
C PRO A 381 -11.76 -13.91 36.71
N ASN A 382 -11.25 -14.70 35.77
CA ASN A 382 -10.12 -14.34 34.92
C ASN A 382 -10.52 -13.59 33.64
N GLY A 383 -11.83 -13.40 33.40
CA GLY A 383 -12.38 -12.78 32.20
C GLY A 383 -13.38 -13.71 31.51
N GLU A 384 -14.54 -13.19 31.14
CA GLU A 384 -15.54 -13.89 30.33
C GLU A 384 -15.50 -13.49 28.86
N ILE A 385 -15.33 -12.19 28.60
CA ILE A 385 -15.21 -11.64 27.23
C ILE A 385 -14.03 -10.66 27.17
N ARG A 386 -13.28 -10.71 26.06
CA ARG A 386 -12.12 -9.87 25.76
C ARG A 386 -12.26 -9.27 24.37
N GLY A 387 -11.79 -8.05 24.18
CA GLY A 387 -11.80 -7.37 22.88
C GLY A 387 -10.57 -6.52 22.70
N GLN A 388 -9.78 -6.82 21.66
CA GLN A 388 -8.65 -5.97 21.28
C GLN A 388 -9.18 -4.61 20.81
N ILE A 389 -8.60 -3.53 21.31
CA ILE A 389 -8.90 -2.17 20.87
C ILE A 389 -8.03 -1.86 19.65
N ARG A 390 -8.65 -1.47 18.55
CA ARG A 390 -8.00 -1.08 17.30
C ARG A 390 -8.41 0.34 16.91
N ASN A 391 -7.63 0.95 16.01
CA ASN A 391 -8.06 2.16 15.35
C ASN A 391 -9.41 1.87 14.69
N PHE A 392 -10.37 2.76 14.90
CA PHE A 392 -11.69 2.62 14.32
C PHE A 392 -11.91 3.83 13.43
N THR A 393 -11.73 3.60 12.13
CA THR A 393 -12.25 4.52 11.13
C THR A 393 -13.75 4.33 11.15
N ARG A 394 -14.48 5.30 11.69
CA ARG A 394 -15.94 5.29 11.56
C ARG A 394 -16.27 5.19 10.08
N PRO A 395 -17.20 4.31 9.67
CA PRO A 395 -17.74 4.37 8.33
C PRO A 395 -18.18 5.80 8.06
N SER A 396 -17.59 6.41 7.05
CA SER A 396 -17.78 7.83 6.80
C SER A 396 -19.23 8.04 6.32
N ALA A 397 -20.03 8.71 7.14
CA ALA A 397 -21.41 9.09 6.84
C ALA A 397 -21.47 10.59 6.54
N PHE A 398 -22.36 11.05 5.65
CA PHE A 398 -22.46 12.47 5.31
C PHE A 398 -22.87 13.34 6.49
N ASN A 399 -23.67 12.79 7.42
CA ASN A 399 -24.11 13.46 8.63
C ASN A 399 -23.28 13.10 9.88
N GLY A 400 -22.38 12.10 9.80
CA GLY A 400 -21.61 11.54 10.92
C GLY A 400 -22.37 10.54 11.81
N ALA A 401 -23.62 10.22 11.44
CA ALA A 401 -24.39 9.12 12.01
C ALA A 401 -24.25 7.90 11.10
N ILE A 402 -23.85 6.77 11.69
CA ILE A 402 -23.50 5.52 10.98
C ILE A 402 -24.69 4.79 10.35
N ASN A 403 -25.85 5.43 10.19
CA ASN A 403 -27.07 4.77 9.74
C ASN A 403 -27.81 5.53 8.64
N GLN A 404 -28.31 4.77 7.66
CA GLN A 404 -29.29 5.15 6.63
C GLN A 404 -28.84 6.17 5.58
N ASP A 405 -27.55 6.48 5.49
CA ASP A 405 -27.05 7.41 4.49
C ASP A 405 -27.03 6.76 3.10
N ILE A 406 -27.80 7.32 2.17
CA ILE A 406 -27.79 6.93 0.76
C ILE A 406 -27.52 8.15 -0.10
N ALA A 407 -26.61 8.02 -1.05
CA ALA A 407 -26.33 9.08 -2.00
C ALA A 407 -26.15 8.59 -3.43
N VAL A 408 -26.57 9.44 -4.37
CA VAL A 408 -26.29 9.27 -5.79
C VAL A 408 -25.72 10.55 -6.39
N PHE A 409 -24.78 10.39 -7.33
CA PHE A 409 -24.31 11.46 -8.19
C PHE A 409 -24.95 11.33 -9.56
N ARG A 410 -25.52 12.42 -10.08
CA ARG A 410 -26.09 12.48 -11.42
C ARG A 410 -25.08 13.10 -12.40
N PRO A 411 -24.42 12.31 -13.26
CA PRO A 411 -23.37 12.82 -14.13
C PRO A 411 -23.89 13.81 -15.18
N SER A 412 -25.15 13.66 -15.62
CA SER A 412 -25.75 14.48 -16.68
C SER A 412 -25.86 15.96 -16.33
N ASN A 413 -25.91 16.31 -15.04
CA ASN A 413 -26.01 17.69 -14.56
C ASN A 413 -25.04 18.01 -13.40
N GLY A 414 -24.23 17.06 -12.96
CA GLY A 414 -23.26 17.25 -11.88
C GLY A 414 -23.91 17.46 -10.51
N THR A 415 -25.10 16.92 -10.29
CA THR A 415 -25.85 17.09 -9.04
C THR A 415 -25.67 15.88 -8.12
N TRP A 416 -25.39 16.14 -6.84
CA TRP A 416 -25.45 15.15 -5.78
C TRP A 416 -26.83 15.16 -5.14
N TYR A 417 -27.34 13.98 -4.84
CA TYR A 417 -28.56 13.74 -4.09
C TYR A 417 -28.18 12.88 -2.90
N ILE A 418 -28.44 13.37 -1.69
CA ILE A 418 -28.10 12.70 -0.44
C ILE A 418 -29.37 12.62 0.39
N ARG A 419 -29.69 11.44 0.90
CA ARG A 419 -30.69 11.24 1.94
C ARG A 419 -30.01 10.62 3.14
N ASP A 420 -30.20 11.25 4.27
CA ASP A 420 -29.65 10.85 5.55
C ASP A 420 -30.73 11.02 6.63
N THR A 421 -30.39 10.74 7.89
CA THR A 421 -31.34 10.89 9.02
C THR A 421 -31.78 12.34 9.30
N ASN A 422 -31.05 13.34 8.81
CA ASN A 422 -31.42 14.76 8.87
C ASN A 422 -32.32 15.19 7.70
N GLY A 423 -32.49 14.34 6.69
CA GLY A 423 -33.42 14.52 5.59
C GLY A 423 -32.75 14.44 4.23
N PHE A 424 -33.28 15.20 3.27
CA PHE A 424 -32.84 15.19 1.88
C PHE A 424 -32.07 16.46 1.53
N THR A 425 -30.89 16.29 0.95
CA THR A 425 -30.02 17.37 0.49
C THR A 425 -29.67 17.16 -0.98
N GLN A 426 -29.69 18.25 -1.76
CA GLN A 426 -29.20 18.26 -3.13
C GLN A 426 -28.36 19.51 -3.40
N PHE A 427 -27.30 19.36 -4.19
CA PHE A 427 -26.47 20.49 -4.65
C PHE A 427 -25.63 20.09 -5.87
N ASN A 428 -25.19 21.09 -6.64
CA ASN A 428 -24.31 20.87 -7.79
C ASN A 428 -22.84 20.91 -7.35
N PHE A 429 -22.12 19.81 -7.62
CA PHE A 429 -20.68 19.72 -7.42
C PHE A 429 -20.11 18.62 -8.32
N GLY A 430 -19.19 18.96 -9.22
CA GLY A 430 -18.68 18.03 -10.23
C GLY A 430 -19.43 18.10 -11.57
N ARG A 431 -19.09 17.20 -12.49
CA ARG A 431 -19.65 17.10 -13.84
C ARG A 431 -19.51 15.69 -14.42
N SER A 432 -20.13 15.45 -15.58
CA SER A 432 -19.96 14.21 -16.34
C SER A 432 -18.48 13.87 -16.59
N GLY A 433 -18.10 12.63 -16.31
CA GLY A 433 -16.73 12.12 -16.48
C GLY A 433 -15.84 12.25 -15.25
N ASP A 434 -16.28 12.95 -14.20
CA ASP A 434 -15.59 12.96 -12.92
C ASP A 434 -15.66 11.58 -12.24
N ARG A 435 -14.59 11.21 -11.53
CA ARG A 435 -14.59 10.03 -10.66
C ARG A 435 -14.92 10.44 -9.24
N LEU A 436 -15.82 9.70 -8.58
CA LEU A 436 -16.23 10.00 -7.21
C LEU A 436 -15.15 9.51 -6.25
N VAL A 437 -14.77 10.37 -5.32
CA VAL A 437 -13.72 10.11 -4.33
C VAL A 437 -14.09 10.73 -2.99
N THR A 438 -15.35 10.58 -2.55
CA THR A 438 -15.80 11.09 -1.25
C THR A 438 -14.92 10.57 -0.10
N GLY A 439 -15.05 11.05 1.12
CA GLY A 439 -14.26 10.58 2.27
C GLY A 439 -14.07 11.70 3.29
N ASP A 440 -13.64 11.38 4.50
CA ASP A 440 -13.39 12.38 5.54
C ASP A 440 -11.97 12.97 5.39
N TYR A 441 -11.82 14.08 4.65
CA TYR A 441 -10.51 14.70 4.40
C TYR A 441 -10.10 15.72 5.46
N ASP A 442 -11.03 16.24 6.26
CA ASP A 442 -10.75 17.20 7.33
C ASP A 442 -10.78 16.58 8.74
N GLY A 443 -11.20 15.32 8.87
CA GLY A 443 -11.24 14.53 10.09
C GLY A 443 -12.41 14.89 11.01
N ASP A 444 -13.47 15.50 10.49
CA ASP A 444 -14.65 15.85 11.30
C ASP A 444 -15.57 14.66 11.59
N GLY A 445 -15.23 13.47 11.09
CA GLY A 445 -15.99 12.23 11.22
C GLY A 445 -17.15 12.14 10.24
N LYS A 446 -17.20 13.02 9.22
CA LYS A 446 -18.22 13.02 8.18
C LYS A 446 -17.60 12.89 6.80
N THR A 447 -18.37 12.35 5.88
CA THR A 447 -17.98 12.23 4.48
C THR A 447 -18.02 13.59 3.80
N ASP A 448 -16.85 14.06 3.36
CA ASP A 448 -16.76 15.16 2.42
C ASP A 448 -17.14 14.70 1.02
N ILE A 449 -17.73 15.63 0.27
CA ILE A 449 -18.05 15.39 -1.14
C ILE A 449 -16.82 15.69 -1.97
N ALA A 450 -16.36 14.73 -2.76
CA ALA A 450 -15.18 14.94 -3.57
C ALA A 450 -15.22 14.24 -4.92
N VAL A 451 -14.61 14.89 -5.90
CA VAL A 451 -14.46 14.41 -7.27
C VAL A 451 -13.01 14.52 -7.74
N TYR A 452 -12.61 13.57 -8.57
CA TYR A 452 -11.32 13.56 -9.25
C TYR A 452 -11.50 13.80 -10.74
N ARG A 453 -10.75 14.76 -11.25
CA ARG A 453 -10.81 15.21 -12.64
C ARG A 453 -9.43 15.59 -13.14
N ASP A 454 -8.95 14.91 -14.16
CA ASP A 454 -7.74 15.26 -14.89
C ASP A 454 -6.49 15.47 -13.99
N GLY A 455 -6.34 14.69 -12.91
CA GLY A 455 -5.24 14.86 -11.95
C GLY A 455 -5.55 15.77 -10.76
N VAL A 456 -6.75 16.35 -10.70
CA VAL A 456 -7.16 17.29 -9.65
C VAL A 456 -8.24 16.66 -8.77
N TRP A 457 -8.00 16.67 -7.47
CA TRP A 457 -9.00 16.38 -6.44
C TRP A 457 -9.71 17.68 -6.10
N GLN A 458 -11.04 17.68 -6.22
CA GLN A 458 -11.89 18.78 -5.79
C GLN A 458 -12.74 18.27 -4.64
N ILE A 459 -12.56 18.85 -3.46
CA ILE A 459 -13.19 18.39 -2.22
C ILE A 459 -14.04 19.53 -1.69
N ARG A 460 -15.27 19.24 -1.27
CA ARG A 460 -16.17 20.15 -0.59
C ARG A 460 -16.38 19.62 0.83
N LEU A 461 -15.88 20.37 1.82
CA LEU A 461 -15.90 19.95 3.22
C LEU A 461 -17.33 19.87 3.76
N SER A 462 -17.63 18.82 4.52
CA SER A 462 -18.85 18.65 5.30
C SER A 462 -18.98 19.72 6.41
N SER A 463 -17.85 20.12 6.99
CA SER A 463 -17.76 20.97 8.17
C SER A 463 -18.25 22.40 7.95
N ASP A 464 -17.89 23.02 6.81
CA ASP A 464 -18.23 24.40 6.49
C ASP A 464 -18.64 24.65 5.02
N GLY A 465 -18.60 23.62 4.17
CA GLY A 465 -18.91 23.72 2.75
C GLY A 465 -17.81 24.37 1.89
N SER A 466 -16.64 24.67 2.46
CA SER A 466 -15.50 25.20 1.73
C SER A 466 -14.99 24.20 0.69
N GLN A 467 -14.37 24.73 -0.37
CA GLN A 467 -13.88 23.92 -1.48
C GLN A 467 -12.35 23.94 -1.54
N LEU A 468 -11.76 22.75 -1.49
CA LEU A 468 -10.33 22.52 -1.62
C LEU A 468 -10.04 21.91 -2.99
N ASN A 469 -8.93 22.33 -3.60
CA ASN A 469 -8.46 21.80 -4.86
C ASN A 469 -7.01 21.36 -4.72
N PHE A 470 -6.73 20.09 -4.95
CA PHE A 470 -5.39 19.53 -4.87
C PHE A 470 -5.00 18.93 -6.23
N GLN A 471 -3.94 19.46 -6.84
CA GLN A 471 -3.31 18.80 -7.98
C GLN A 471 -2.50 17.61 -7.48
N TRP A 472 -3.06 16.41 -7.59
CA TRP A 472 -2.44 15.19 -7.12
C TRP A 472 -2.77 14.01 -8.06
N GLY A 473 -1.85 13.72 -8.97
CA GLY A 473 -1.98 12.70 -10.00
C GLY A 473 -2.09 13.26 -11.42
N LEU A 474 -2.31 12.35 -12.38
CA LEU A 474 -2.50 12.62 -13.80
C LEU A 474 -3.92 12.21 -14.24
N SER A 475 -4.39 12.72 -15.37
CA SER A 475 -5.70 12.34 -15.92
C SER A 475 -5.89 10.83 -16.13
N THR A 476 -4.80 10.09 -16.33
CA THR A 476 -4.80 8.64 -16.50
C THR A 476 -4.68 7.86 -15.20
N ASP A 477 -4.30 8.50 -14.10
CA ASP A 477 -4.16 7.83 -12.81
C ASP A 477 -5.55 7.52 -12.25
N VAL A 478 -5.68 6.42 -11.51
CA VAL A 478 -6.91 6.00 -10.83
C VAL A 478 -6.84 6.52 -9.39
N PRO A 479 -7.75 7.39 -8.95
CA PRO A 479 -7.78 7.83 -7.56
C PRO A 479 -8.25 6.70 -6.65
N VAL A 480 -7.69 6.64 -5.45
CA VAL A 480 -8.02 5.65 -4.43
C VAL A 480 -8.19 6.37 -3.10
N ARG A 481 -9.29 6.09 -2.39
CA ARG A 481 -9.56 6.60 -1.04
C ARG A 481 -8.96 5.63 -0.03
N GLY A 482 -8.27 6.15 0.99
CA GLY A 482 -7.81 5.37 2.14
C GLY A 482 -7.12 6.26 3.17
N ASP A 483 -6.99 5.78 4.39
CA ASP A 483 -6.20 6.37 5.47
C ASP A 483 -4.91 5.57 5.63
N PHE A 484 -3.84 5.94 4.92
CA PHE A 484 -2.60 5.17 4.86
C PHE A 484 -1.64 5.49 6.00
N ASP A 485 -1.87 6.57 6.75
CA ASP A 485 -1.06 6.93 7.91
C ASP A 485 -1.75 6.69 9.26
N GLY A 486 -3.01 6.28 9.24
CA GLY A 486 -3.83 5.93 10.40
C GLY A 486 -4.27 7.16 11.17
N ASP A 487 -4.33 8.33 10.50
CA ASP A 487 -4.63 9.58 11.15
C ASP A 487 -6.13 9.83 11.40
N GLY A 488 -6.98 8.98 10.83
CA GLY A 488 -8.43 9.07 10.82
C GLY A 488 -8.98 9.90 9.66
N ARG A 489 -8.12 10.37 8.74
CA ARG A 489 -8.52 11.13 7.54
C ARG A 489 -8.20 10.35 6.28
N SER A 490 -8.98 10.62 5.24
CA SER A 490 -8.66 10.17 3.89
C SER A 490 -7.44 10.92 3.34
N ASP A 491 -6.48 10.15 2.84
CA ASP A 491 -5.30 10.64 2.14
C ASP A 491 -5.57 10.85 0.65
N LEU A 492 -4.70 11.62 0.00
CA LEU A 492 -4.71 11.74 -1.46
C LEU A 492 -3.84 10.64 -2.07
N ALA A 493 -4.47 9.59 -2.60
CA ALA A 493 -3.76 8.47 -3.22
C ALA A 493 -4.19 8.23 -4.68
N VAL A 494 -3.21 8.01 -5.56
CA VAL A 494 -3.48 7.60 -6.95
C VAL A 494 -2.64 6.40 -7.35
N PHE A 495 -3.23 5.48 -8.10
CA PHE A 495 -2.55 4.38 -8.77
C PHE A 495 -2.35 4.74 -10.24
N ARG A 496 -1.14 4.54 -10.76
CA ARG A 496 -0.82 4.77 -12.16
C ARG A 496 -0.83 3.44 -12.93
N PRO A 497 -1.85 3.18 -13.77
CA PRO A 497 -1.96 1.89 -14.44
C PRO A 497 -0.85 1.61 -15.46
N SER A 498 -0.24 2.67 -16.03
CA SER A 498 0.78 2.51 -17.08
C SER A 498 2.05 1.82 -16.59
N ASN A 499 2.32 1.87 -15.28
CA ASN A 499 3.51 1.26 -14.69
C ASN A 499 3.23 0.51 -13.39
N GLY A 500 2.04 0.62 -12.79
CA GLY A 500 1.68 -0.06 -11.53
C GLY A 500 2.17 0.67 -10.28
N THR A 501 2.45 1.97 -10.35
CA THR A 501 2.95 2.74 -9.20
C THR A 501 1.82 3.44 -8.45
N TRP A 502 1.82 3.32 -7.13
CA TRP A 502 1.03 4.11 -6.19
C TRP A 502 1.74 5.40 -5.80
N TYR A 503 1.00 6.49 -5.69
CA TYR A 503 1.46 7.80 -5.24
C TYR A 503 0.52 8.29 -4.15
N ILE A 504 1.01 8.36 -2.91
CA ILE A 504 0.20 8.65 -1.72
C ILE A 504 0.75 9.92 -1.07
N LYS A 505 -0.14 10.84 -0.72
CA LYS A 505 0.18 12.03 0.07
C LYS A 505 -0.63 11.99 1.35
N ASN A 506 0.09 11.81 2.45
CA ASN A 506 -0.46 11.65 3.78
C ASN A 506 -1.04 12.97 4.29
N SER A 507 -2.18 12.90 4.96
CA SER A 507 -2.96 14.01 5.49
C SER A 507 -2.28 14.66 6.70
N LEU A 508 -1.62 13.87 7.57
CA LEU A 508 -1.05 14.35 8.83
C LEU A 508 0.24 15.16 8.62
N SER A 509 1.17 14.60 7.86
CA SER A 509 2.52 15.17 7.67
C SER A 509 2.69 15.89 6.33
N GLY A 510 1.77 15.68 5.38
CA GLY A 510 1.96 16.06 3.99
C GLY A 510 3.07 15.27 3.28
N GLU A 511 3.59 14.23 3.92
CA GLU A 511 4.63 13.36 3.37
C GLU A 511 4.09 12.64 2.14
N PHE A 512 5.00 12.42 1.19
CA PHE A 512 4.70 11.75 -0.07
C PHE A 512 5.45 10.44 -0.14
N VAL A 513 4.74 9.37 -0.50
CA VAL A 513 5.32 8.05 -0.73
C VAL A 513 4.94 7.53 -2.12
N ALA A 514 5.88 6.84 -2.76
CA ALA A 514 5.67 6.16 -4.02
C ALA A 514 6.04 4.68 -3.91
N TYR A 515 5.08 3.80 -4.18
CA TYR A 515 5.28 2.35 -4.16
C TYR A 515 5.03 1.76 -5.53
N GLN A 516 5.99 1.03 -6.06
CA GLN A 516 5.77 0.22 -7.26
C GLN A 516 5.08 -1.08 -6.85
N PHE A 517 3.75 -1.10 -6.89
CA PHE A 517 2.97 -2.24 -6.42
C PHE A 517 1.73 -2.47 -7.28
N GLY A 518 1.82 -3.48 -8.14
CA GLY A 518 0.84 -3.78 -9.18
C GLY A 518 1.43 -3.72 -10.58
N THR A 519 0.60 -4.01 -11.56
CA THR A 519 0.91 -4.08 -12.98
C THR A 519 -0.22 -3.48 -13.82
N ALA A 520 0.00 -3.30 -15.12
CA ALA A 520 -1.03 -2.80 -16.01
C ALA A 520 -2.23 -3.76 -16.05
N GLY A 521 -3.43 -3.24 -15.77
CA GLY A 521 -4.67 -4.01 -15.73
C GLY A 521 -5.11 -4.43 -14.33
N ASP A 522 -4.26 -4.25 -13.32
CA ASP A 522 -4.65 -4.45 -11.93
C ASP A 522 -5.60 -3.32 -11.48
N ILE A 523 -6.58 -3.66 -10.62
CA ILE A 523 -7.57 -2.76 -10.06
C ILE A 523 -7.11 -2.37 -8.65
N PRO A 524 -6.84 -1.08 -8.38
CA PRO A 524 -6.34 -0.64 -7.08
C PRO A 524 -7.46 -0.52 -6.05
N ILE A 525 -7.20 -1.00 -4.82
CA ILE A 525 -8.11 -0.90 -3.69
C ILE A 525 -7.28 -0.59 -2.44
N ALA A 526 -7.80 0.27 -1.57
CA ALA A 526 -7.23 0.53 -0.26
C ALA A 526 -8.22 0.05 0.81
N ALA A 527 -7.70 -0.65 1.81
CA ALA A 527 -8.47 -1.35 2.84
C ALA A 527 -7.51 -1.80 3.96
N ASP A 528 -7.96 -1.88 5.20
CA ASP A 528 -7.17 -2.42 6.31
C ASP A 528 -7.24 -3.96 6.30
N LEU A 529 -6.35 -4.63 5.57
CA LEU A 529 -6.38 -6.09 5.37
C LEU A 529 -5.49 -6.84 6.38
N ASP A 530 -4.81 -6.13 7.29
CA ASP A 530 -3.99 -6.73 8.34
C ASP A 530 -4.41 -6.33 9.77
N GLY A 531 -5.41 -5.45 9.90
CA GLY A 531 -6.09 -5.09 11.13
C GLY A 531 -5.28 -4.13 12.00
N ASP A 532 -4.39 -3.34 11.38
CA ASP A 532 -3.54 -2.36 12.09
C ASP A 532 -4.20 -0.96 12.19
N GLY A 533 -5.34 -0.78 11.55
CA GLY A 533 -6.10 0.47 11.53
C GLY A 533 -5.66 1.46 10.46
N LYS A 534 -4.90 1.02 9.45
CA LYS A 534 -4.51 1.79 8.27
C LYS A 534 -4.91 1.06 7.01
N SER A 535 -5.16 1.83 5.96
CA SER A 535 -5.32 1.29 4.62
C SER A 535 -4.02 0.69 4.09
N ASP A 536 -4.07 -0.57 3.72
CA ASP A 536 -3.03 -1.27 2.97
C ASP A 536 -3.03 -0.85 1.50
N ILE A 537 -1.86 -0.98 0.87
CA ILE A 537 -1.73 -0.83 -0.58
C ILE A 537 -2.10 -2.17 -1.21
N SER A 538 -3.27 -2.26 -1.85
CA SER A 538 -3.74 -3.52 -2.44
C SER A 538 -4.19 -3.39 -3.90
N VAL A 539 -4.06 -4.48 -4.65
CA VAL A 539 -4.56 -4.58 -6.02
C VAL A 539 -5.24 -5.93 -6.25
N PHE A 540 -6.32 -5.92 -7.02
CA PHE A 540 -6.93 -7.13 -7.59
C PHE A 540 -6.50 -7.28 -9.03
N ARG A 541 -6.05 -8.48 -9.41
CA ARG A 541 -5.65 -8.82 -10.78
C ARG A 541 -6.77 -9.58 -11.48
N PRO A 542 -7.51 -8.96 -12.41
CA PRO A 542 -8.63 -9.63 -13.06
C PRO A 542 -8.23 -10.81 -13.95
N SER A 543 -6.98 -10.89 -14.42
CA SER A 543 -6.54 -11.96 -15.33
C SER A 543 -6.54 -13.35 -14.69
N ASP A 544 -6.36 -13.42 -13.37
CA ASP A 544 -6.30 -14.67 -12.62
C ASP A 544 -7.14 -14.66 -11.33
N GLY A 545 -7.76 -13.52 -10.99
CA GLY A 545 -8.60 -13.39 -9.80
C GLY A 545 -7.80 -13.26 -8.50
N THR A 546 -6.55 -12.82 -8.57
CA THR A 546 -5.66 -12.74 -7.40
C THR A 546 -5.65 -11.36 -6.78
N TRP A 547 -5.79 -11.31 -5.46
CA TRP A 547 -5.53 -10.15 -4.62
C TRP A 547 -4.07 -10.13 -4.21
N TYR A 548 -3.48 -8.94 -4.20
CA TYR A 548 -2.12 -8.68 -3.72
C TYR A 548 -2.16 -7.47 -2.82
N TRP A 549 -1.47 -7.49 -1.68
CA TRP A 549 -1.34 -6.31 -0.82
C TRP A 549 0.02 -6.22 -0.14
N LEU A 550 0.41 -4.98 0.16
CA LEU A 550 1.48 -4.66 1.09
C LEU A 550 0.86 -4.21 2.39
N ARG A 551 1.15 -4.95 3.45
CA ARG A 551 0.74 -4.66 4.81
C ARG A 551 1.32 -3.35 5.29
N SER A 552 0.49 -2.48 5.81
CA SER A 552 0.87 -1.17 6.34
C SER A 552 1.64 -1.27 7.65
N SER A 553 1.39 -2.34 8.43
CA SER A 553 2.04 -2.59 9.73
C SER A 553 3.53 -2.90 9.62
N ASP A 554 3.95 -3.66 8.61
CA ASP A 554 5.31 -4.20 8.48
C ASP A 554 5.88 -4.20 7.06
N SER A 555 5.13 -3.68 6.07
CA SER A 555 5.47 -3.69 4.65
C SER A 555 5.64 -5.10 4.04
N SER A 556 5.15 -6.14 4.71
CA SER A 556 5.19 -7.50 4.18
C SER A 556 4.20 -7.67 3.03
N PHE A 557 4.56 -8.56 2.11
CA PHE A 557 3.76 -8.88 0.94
C PHE A 557 2.83 -10.04 1.24
N ALA A 558 1.58 -9.91 0.83
CA ALA A 558 0.58 -10.97 0.87
C ALA A 558 -0.17 -11.08 -0.46
N ALA A 559 -0.66 -12.29 -0.74
CA ALA A 559 -1.43 -12.59 -1.93
C ALA A 559 -2.40 -13.74 -1.69
N ILE A 560 -3.58 -13.66 -2.28
CA ILE A 560 -4.56 -14.75 -2.27
C ILE A 560 -5.36 -14.77 -3.57
N GLN A 561 -5.55 -15.96 -4.14
CA GLN A 561 -6.45 -16.11 -5.27
C GLN A 561 -7.89 -16.17 -4.75
N PHE A 562 -8.64 -15.08 -4.93
CA PHE A 562 -10.01 -14.97 -4.46
C PHE A 562 -10.86 -14.15 -5.44
N GLY A 563 -11.41 -14.86 -6.41
CA GLY A 563 -12.22 -14.30 -7.49
C GLY A 563 -11.86 -14.93 -8.84
N VAL A 564 -12.54 -14.47 -9.88
CA VAL A 564 -12.25 -14.82 -11.27
C VAL A 564 -12.35 -13.60 -12.18
N ASN A 565 -11.97 -13.76 -13.45
CA ASN A 565 -12.13 -12.71 -14.44
C ASN A 565 -13.60 -12.27 -14.57
N GLY A 566 -13.83 -10.95 -14.49
CA GLY A 566 -15.17 -10.35 -14.55
C GLY A 566 -15.82 -10.11 -13.20
N ASP A 567 -15.23 -10.61 -12.11
CA ASP A 567 -15.67 -10.25 -10.76
C ASP A 567 -15.25 -8.79 -10.43
N VAL A 568 -16.11 -8.10 -9.68
CA VAL A 568 -15.87 -6.75 -9.15
C VAL A 568 -15.24 -6.90 -7.76
N PRO A 569 -13.99 -6.43 -7.57
CA PRO A 569 -13.32 -6.53 -6.28
C PRO A 569 -13.86 -5.51 -5.26
N LEU A 570 -14.07 -5.97 -4.03
CA LEU A 570 -14.67 -5.22 -2.92
C LEU A 570 -13.92 -5.53 -1.62
N VAL A 571 -14.10 -4.67 -0.64
CA VAL A 571 -13.64 -4.89 0.74
C VAL A 571 -14.74 -4.41 1.68
N ALA A 572 -14.87 -5.09 2.81
CA ALA A 572 -15.92 -4.85 3.79
C ALA A 572 -15.58 -5.58 5.10
N ASP A 573 -15.80 -4.97 6.25
CA ASP A 573 -15.81 -5.69 7.53
C ASP A 573 -17.15 -6.45 7.65
N SER A 574 -17.16 -7.74 7.28
CA SER A 574 -18.39 -8.55 7.20
C SER A 574 -18.71 -9.30 8.50
N ASP A 575 -17.85 -9.21 9.51
CA ASP A 575 -18.04 -9.83 10.82
C ASP A 575 -17.85 -8.87 12.01
N GLY A 576 -17.56 -7.59 11.74
CA GLY A 576 -17.47 -6.52 12.73
C GLY A 576 -16.22 -6.64 13.61
N ASP A 577 -15.14 -7.21 13.10
CA ASP A 577 -13.88 -7.37 13.84
C ASP A 577 -12.94 -6.16 13.73
N GLY A 578 -13.31 -5.19 12.89
CA GLY A 578 -12.59 -3.97 12.61
C GLY A 578 -11.52 -4.09 11.51
N THR A 579 -11.43 -5.25 10.85
CA THR A 579 -10.52 -5.52 9.73
C THR A 579 -11.35 -5.66 8.45
N ASP A 580 -10.88 -5.10 7.35
CA ASP A 580 -11.56 -5.27 6.07
C ASP A 580 -11.37 -6.71 5.54
N ASP A 581 -12.49 -7.37 5.22
CA ASP A 581 -12.49 -8.66 4.56
C ASP A 581 -12.33 -8.51 3.05
N ILE A 582 -11.71 -9.51 2.42
CA ILE A 582 -11.61 -9.58 0.97
C ILE A 582 -12.93 -10.11 0.40
N ALA A 583 -13.53 -9.37 -0.54
CA ALA A 583 -14.78 -9.75 -1.17
C ALA A 583 -14.76 -9.54 -2.68
N VAL A 584 -15.59 -10.29 -3.40
CA VAL A 584 -15.87 -10.07 -4.83
C VAL A 584 -17.36 -10.19 -5.11
N PHE A 585 -17.88 -9.32 -5.97
CA PHE A 585 -19.23 -9.44 -6.54
C PHE A 585 -19.13 -9.91 -7.98
N ARG A 586 -19.87 -10.97 -8.32
CA ARG A 586 -19.94 -11.53 -9.66
C ARG A 586 -21.17 -10.99 -10.39
N PRO A 587 -21.02 -10.06 -11.35
CA PRO A 587 -22.17 -9.43 -12.00
C PRO A 587 -22.96 -10.40 -12.88
N SER A 588 -22.32 -11.45 -13.40
CA SER A 588 -22.97 -12.40 -14.32
C SER A 588 -24.13 -13.17 -13.68
N ASN A 589 -24.14 -13.32 -12.36
CA ASN A 589 -25.17 -14.04 -11.62
C ASN A 589 -25.61 -13.34 -10.31
N GLY A 590 -25.08 -12.15 -10.01
CA GLY A 590 -25.42 -11.38 -8.81
C GLY A 590 -24.95 -12.04 -7.50
N THR A 591 -23.83 -12.76 -7.54
CA THR A 591 -23.33 -13.48 -6.35
C THR A 591 -22.17 -12.75 -5.69
N TRP A 592 -22.27 -12.57 -4.39
CA TRP A 592 -21.21 -12.09 -3.51
C TRP A 592 -20.42 -13.27 -2.98
N TYR A 593 -19.11 -13.10 -2.88
CA TYR A 593 -18.18 -14.02 -2.25
C TYR A 593 -17.29 -13.21 -1.32
N TRP A 594 -17.05 -13.69 -0.11
CA TRP A 594 -16.10 -13.05 0.79
C TRP A 594 -15.33 -14.08 1.61
N LEU A 595 -14.15 -13.63 2.04
CA LEU A 595 -13.22 -14.38 2.85
C LEU A 595 -12.91 -13.55 4.09
N ARG A 596 -13.35 -14.04 5.25
CA ARG A 596 -13.18 -13.33 6.51
C ARG A 596 -11.72 -13.28 6.93
N SER A 597 -11.30 -12.10 7.36
CA SER A 597 -9.96 -11.82 7.89
C SER A 597 -9.71 -12.52 9.22
N SER A 598 -10.75 -12.62 10.06
CA SER A 598 -10.69 -13.17 11.42
C SER A 598 -10.35 -14.67 11.48
N ASP A 599 -10.90 -15.47 10.58
CA ASP A 599 -10.81 -16.94 10.60
C ASP A 599 -10.58 -17.60 9.23
N SER A 600 -10.42 -16.81 8.17
CA SER A 600 -10.32 -17.29 6.78
C SER A 600 -11.52 -18.13 6.32
N SER A 601 -12.69 -17.98 6.96
CA SER A 601 -13.90 -18.66 6.53
C SER A 601 -14.44 -18.05 5.24
N PHE A 602 -14.94 -18.94 4.38
CA PHE A 602 -15.52 -18.58 3.09
C PHE A 602 -17.04 -18.51 3.20
N ALA A 603 -17.62 -17.47 2.59
CA ALA A 603 -19.05 -17.36 2.41
C ALA A 603 -19.41 -16.89 1.01
N ALA A 604 -20.62 -17.26 0.58
CA ALA A 604 -21.18 -16.86 -0.68
C ALA A 604 -22.68 -16.63 -0.54
N LEU A 605 -23.17 -15.55 -1.14
CA LEU A 605 -24.59 -15.18 -1.12
C LEU A 605 -25.00 -14.64 -2.47
N GLN A 606 -26.06 -15.19 -3.05
CA GLN A 606 -26.67 -14.61 -4.24
C GLN A 606 -27.60 -13.46 -3.82
N PHE A 607 -27.18 -12.23 -4.08
CA PHE A 607 -27.94 -11.03 -3.76
C PHE A 607 -27.70 -9.94 -4.81
N GLY A 608 -28.68 -9.78 -5.70
CA GLY A 608 -28.62 -8.90 -6.86
C GLY A 608 -28.83 -9.65 -8.17
N ILE A 609 -28.81 -8.91 -9.26
CA ILE A 609 -28.95 -9.42 -10.63
C ILE A 609 -27.88 -8.83 -11.55
N ASN A 610 -27.87 -9.26 -12.81
CA ASN A 610 -26.99 -8.66 -13.82
C ASN A 610 -27.24 -7.16 -13.95
N ALA A 611 -26.16 -6.38 -14.03
CA ALA A 611 -26.10 -4.92 -14.06
C ALA A 611 -26.38 -4.18 -12.75
N ASP A 612 -26.70 -4.89 -11.66
CA ASP A 612 -26.68 -4.29 -10.33
C ASP A 612 -25.24 -3.88 -9.96
N ILE A 613 -25.09 -2.75 -9.27
CA ILE A 613 -23.82 -2.20 -8.81
C ILE A 613 -23.68 -2.52 -7.31
N PRO A 614 -22.62 -3.22 -6.87
CA PRO A 614 -22.39 -3.50 -5.45
C PRO A 614 -22.04 -2.22 -4.69
N VAL A 615 -22.70 -2.00 -3.55
CA VAL A 615 -22.57 -0.79 -2.72
C VAL A 615 -22.55 -1.16 -1.23
N PRO A 616 -21.63 -2.05 -0.80
CA PRO A 616 -21.59 -2.50 0.59
C PRO A 616 -21.27 -1.33 1.52
N ALA A 617 -22.02 -1.21 2.61
CA ALA A 617 -21.85 -0.24 3.68
C ALA A 617 -22.69 -0.66 4.89
N ASP A 618 -22.46 -0.06 6.06
CA ASP A 618 -23.34 -0.20 7.22
C ASP A 618 -24.53 0.77 7.09
N PHE A 619 -25.71 0.28 6.73
CA PHE A 619 -26.93 1.11 6.58
C PHE A 619 -27.80 1.11 7.82
N ASP A 620 -27.64 0.17 8.75
CA ASP A 620 -28.47 0.06 9.95
C ASP A 620 -27.78 0.47 11.25
N GLY A 621 -26.48 0.75 11.19
CA GLY A 621 -25.65 1.26 12.26
C GLY A 621 -25.15 0.19 13.23
N ASP A 622 -25.15 -1.08 12.83
CA ASP A 622 -24.67 -2.20 13.66
C ASP A 622 -23.15 -2.42 13.56
N MET A 623 -22.47 -1.65 12.70
CA MET A 623 -21.03 -1.69 12.41
C MET A 623 -20.54 -2.95 11.73
N ILE A 624 -21.45 -3.74 11.19
CA ILE A 624 -21.15 -4.81 10.26
C ILE A 624 -21.58 -4.33 8.89
N THR A 625 -20.81 -4.68 7.87
CA THR A 625 -21.14 -4.26 6.51
C THR A 625 -22.38 -5.00 6.01
N ASP A 626 -23.42 -4.25 5.63
CA ASP A 626 -24.57 -4.80 4.94
C ASP A 626 -24.24 -5.15 3.49
N ILE A 627 -24.89 -6.19 2.98
CA ILE A 627 -24.82 -6.55 1.57
C ILE A 627 -25.86 -5.72 0.81
N ALA A 628 -25.40 -4.82 -0.05
CA ALA A 628 -26.28 -3.94 -0.79
C ALA A 628 -25.93 -3.80 -2.27
N VAL A 629 -26.96 -3.65 -3.09
CA VAL A 629 -26.84 -3.36 -4.52
C VAL A 629 -27.71 -2.17 -4.92
N PHE A 630 -27.19 -1.33 -5.82
CA PHE A 630 -27.96 -0.31 -6.53
C PHE A 630 -28.30 -0.82 -7.93
N ARG A 631 -29.58 -0.72 -8.30
CA ARG A 631 -30.08 -1.11 -9.61
C ARG A 631 -30.26 0.12 -10.50
N PRO A 632 -29.43 0.31 -11.53
CA PRO A 632 -29.51 1.52 -12.36
C PRO A 632 -30.77 1.61 -13.23
N SER A 633 -31.47 0.51 -13.48
CA SER A 633 -32.65 0.50 -14.37
C SER A 633 -33.88 1.16 -13.74
N ASP A 634 -34.01 1.13 -12.42
CA ASP A 634 -35.14 1.67 -11.66
C ASP A 634 -34.73 2.63 -10.53
N GLY A 635 -33.43 2.77 -10.24
CA GLY A 635 -32.93 3.64 -9.18
C GLY A 635 -33.18 3.07 -7.77
N ALA A 636 -33.42 1.77 -7.66
CA ALA A 636 -33.65 1.10 -6.38
C ALA A 636 -32.36 0.61 -5.74
N TRP A 637 -32.28 0.78 -4.42
CA TRP A 637 -31.29 0.18 -3.54
C TRP A 637 -31.93 -1.03 -2.88
N TYR A 638 -31.27 -2.17 -2.94
CA TYR A 638 -31.64 -3.37 -2.22
C TYR A 638 -30.56 -3.63 -1.18
N ILE A 639 -30.93 -3.67 0.08
CA ILE A 639 -30.01 -3.77 1.22
C ILE A 639 -30.45 -4.97 2.05
N LEU A 640 -29.52 -5.89 2.30
CA LEU A 640 -29.69 -6.99 3.22
C LEU A 640 -28.92 -6.67 4.50
N ARG A 641 -29.67 -6.42 5.57
CA ARG A 641 -29.10 -5.97 6.85
C ARG A 641 -28.36 -7.09 7.57
N SER A 642 -27.16 -6.83 8.06
CA SER A 642 -26.36 -7.78 8.84
C SER A 642 -26.96 -8.06 10.21
N SER A 643 -27.68 -7.11 10.80
CA SER A 643 -28.18 -7.23 12.17
C SER A 643 -29.32 -8.25 12.31
N ASP A 644 -30.15 -8.41 11.28
CA ASP A 644 -31.38 -9.20 11.34
C ASP A 644 -31.79 -9.90 10.02
N ASP A 645 -30.92 -9.90 9.00
CA ASP A 645 -31.17 -10.47 7.67
C ASP A 645 -32.41 -9.90 6.96
N ALA A 646 -32.96 -8.76 7.41
CA ALA A 646 -34.11 -8.17 6.74
C ALA A 646 -33.70 -7.48 5.44
N LEU A 647 -34.54 -7.66 4.42
CA LEU A 647 -34.44 -6.92 3.17
C LEU A 647 -35.08 -5.54 3.33
N ASP A 648 -34.28 -4.50 3.14
CA ASP A 648 -34.74 -3.13 2.93
C ASP A 648 -34.63 -2.74 1.45
N VAL A 649 -35.66 -2.07 0.94
CA VAL A 649 -35.72 -1.63 -0.46
C VAL A 649 -36.02 -0.14 -0.48
N GLN A 650 -35.04 0.63 -0.94
CA GLN A 650 -35.14 2.08 -0.97
C GLN A 650 -35.09 2.60 -2.41
N PHE A 651 -36.11 3.34 -2.83
CA PHE A 651 -36.10 4.02 -4.12
C PHE A 651 -35.41 5.37 -3.97
N PHE A 652 -34.16 5.46 -4.45
CA PHE A 652 -33.37 6.68 -4.34
C PHE A 652 -32.34 6.79 -5.47
N GLY A 653 -32.76 7.45 -6.54
CA GLY A 653 -31.98 7.60 -7.74
C GLY A 653 -32.85 7.44 -8.97
N THR A 654 -32.22 7.57 -10.13
CA THR A 654 -32.85 7.43 -11.44
C THR A 654 -31.86 6.81 -12.42
N GLN A 655 -32.33 6.44 -13.60
CA GLN A 655 -31.47 5.89 -14.64
C GLN A 655 -30.31 6.85 -14.99
N GLY A 656 -29.09 6.33 -14.93
CA GLY A 656 -27.86 7.07 -15.21
C GLY A 656 -27.23 7.73 -14.00
N ASP A 657 -27.84 7.64 -12.82
CA ASP A 657 -27.21 8.03 -11.58
C ASP A 657 -26.13 7.00 -11.17
N THR A 658 -25.04 7.48 -10.60
CA THR A 658 -23.96 6.68 -10.01
C THR A 658 -24.17 6.60 -8.50
N PRO A 659 -24.29 5.41 -7.90
CA PRO A 659 -24.37 5.29 -6.45
C PRO A 659 -23.05 5.68 -5.80
N VAL A 660 -23.13 6.26 -4.60
CA VAL A 660 -21.96 6.62 -3.80
C VAL A 660 -21.74 5.53 -2.77
N VAL A 661 -20.55 4.93 -2.78
CA VAL A 661 -20.14 3.96 -1.76
C VAL A 661 -19.53 4.72 -0.59
N LEU A 662 -20.10 4.51 0.59
CA LEU A 662 -19.57 4.98 1.86
C LEU A 662 -18.65 3.90 2.44
N ARG A 663 -17.55 4.32 3.07
CA ARG A 663 -16.55 3.44 3.68
C ARG A 663 -16.08 4.03 4.97
#